data_AF-A0A3M0WDN6-F1
#
_entry.id   AF-A0A3M0WDN6-F1
#
_cell.length_a   1.000
_cell.length_b   1.000
_cell.length_c   1.000
_cell.angle_alpha   90.00
_cell.angle_beta   90.00
_cell.angle_gamma   90.00
#
_symmetry.space_group_name_H-M   'P 1'
#
loop_
_entity.id
_entity.type
_entity.pdbx_description
1 polymer ?
#
loop_
_entity_poly.entity_id
_entity_poly.type
_entity_poly.pdbx_seq_one_letter_code
_entity_poly.pdbx_strand_id
1 'polypeptide(L)'
;MEENGNIGVVIGQPGWFIEYFQTQPIFQLDIVGFLAILGEGSVQTVAQVTTLSWMCLLPRLVPAPQIFIRPNRPEKLETVASASVVGVYSGNIGEDIHHVAHALHRGDKLPPNTVMCVRVTENDKPRPSPKRFGPLAILALMGAVLSLALLALAILYKDGMALLAVILLSMLSTNTGIANKWRPTPNSPAHDPHSPPGDVVIKYAQGSFIVVKCEEATARYLYFNPSERCIYWVRSNTTYRFLSLISTLLLMGGVIALANARIQNQTAFAGAYMLVNIFYWIGAALPPASHWDLSRLQVHLIEVHGGAPPRSAQRVEIKQTTATATAATEPKRGEPARPPTYTEALWKVIAVTGSKDWVKEAGWAPKTAAWADWLNEAEEAALSEPMKVASYYKEDGQEQEVWTIRNWDSRRALSTHLESNKFRPRTIDSATSAWRENGGITEQRPPSQPEAAMPFTKVVKNSPYFSRFQTKYRRRRSGKTDYYARKRLVAQAKNKYNAPKYRLVVRFTNRDIIAQLVTAEITGDKVFAAAYAHELKRYGIENGLTNWSAGYATGLLLARRALKKLDLDEDFTGVEEADGEFTLTEAAEGEDGESRRPFKAFLDVGLHRTSTGARIFGVMKGASDGGLYVPHNEKRFPGYDQESKELDAETLRKYIFGGHVAEYMETLQDDDEERYKQQFARYIEDEIEADGLEEIYAEAHKAIREDPFKKDEDADKKGKAYWKAEGKKHKVIKLTKEEKDQRIKEKIERLAS
;
A
#
# COMPACT_ATOMS: atom_id res chain seq x y z
N MET A 1 1.61 -11.92 -53.58
CA MET A 1 1.05 -10.60 -53.27
C MET A 1 0.10 -10.78 -52.11
N GLU A 2 0.55 -10.27 -50.96
CA GLU A 2 -0.10 -10.07 -49.66
C GLU A 2 -0.74 -11.27 -48.94
N GLU A 3 0.08 -11.84 -48.05
CA GLU A 3 -0.28 -12.55 -46.83
C GLU A 3 -0.99 -11.60 -45.85
N ASN A 4 -2.13 -12.02 -45.31
CA ASN A 4 -2.59 -11.59 -43.99
C ASN A 4 -3.13 -12.84 -43.27
N GLY A 5 -2.23 -13.45 -42.50
CA GLY A 5 -2.52 -14.58 -41.61
C GLY A 5 -3.31 -14.13 -40.40
N ASN A 6 -4.64 -14.13 -40.50
CA ASN A 6 -5.49 -14.28 -39.32
C ASN A 6 -5.73 -15.78 -39.10
N ILE A 7 -5.06 -16.33 -38.09
CA ILE A 7 -5.26 -17.70 -37.63
C ILE A 7 -6.63 -17.76 -36.93
N GLY A 8 -7.68 -18.03 -37.70
CA GLY A 8 -8.96 -18.49 -37.19
C GLY A 8 -8.84 -19.97 -36.82
N VAL A 9 -9.04 -20.30 -35.55
CA VAL A 9 -9.14 -21.70 -35.10
C VAL A 9 -10.42 -22.29 -35.69
N VAL A 10 -10.30 -23.05 -36.77
CA VAL A 10 -11.40 -23.87 -37.32
C VAL A 10 -11.44 -25.16 -36.50
N ILE A 11 -12.37 -25.23 -35.55
CA ILE A 11 -12.74 -26.49 -34.89
C ILE A 11 -13.67 -27.25 -35.84
N GLY A 12 -13.26 -28.47 -36.18
CA GLY A 12 -13.90 -29.32 -37.17
C GLY A 12 -15.39 -29.58 -36.94
N GLN A 13 -16.10 -29.72 -38.05
CA GLN A 13 -17.48 -30.17 -38.11
C GLN A 13 -17.65 -31.56 -37.50
N PRO A 14 -18.78 -31.78 -36.82
CA PRO A 14 -19.70 -32.82 -37.27
C PRO A 14 -21.03 -32.18 -37.68
N GLY A 15 -21.56 -32.69 -38.77
CA GLY A 15 -22.66 -32.08 -39.49
C GLY A 15 -23.92 -31.84 -38.65
N TRP A 16 -24.70 -30.92 -39.23
CA TRP A 16 -26.14 -30.69 -39.12
C TRP A 16 -26.43 -29.29 -38.58
N PHE A 17 -27.08 -28.51 -39.46
CA PHE A 17 -27.65 -27.16 -39.32
C PHE A 17 -26.89 -25.95 -39.91
N ILE A 18 -27.56 -25.37 -40.94
CA ILE A 18 -27.57 -23.96 -41.42
C ILE A 18 -26.54 -23.59 -42.51
N GLU A 19 -26.90 -23.92 -43.75
CA GLU A 19 -26.56 -23.10 -44.93
C GLU A 19 -27.64 -22.01 -45.08
N TYR A 20 -27.33 -20.78 -44.67
CA TYR A 20 -27.76 -19.51 -45.31
C TYR A 20 -27.43 -18.34 -44.38
N PHE A 21 -26.26 -17.71 -44.54
CA PHE A 21 -26.10 -16.30 -44.18
C PHE A 21 -25.01 -15.68 -45.06
N GLN A 22 -25.42 -15.09 -46.18
CA GLN A 22 -24.62 -14.10 -46.89
C GLN A 22 -24.72 -12.77 -46.12
N THR A 23 -23.59 -12.30 -45.58
CA THR A 23 -23.44 -10.95 -45.03
C THR A 23 -22.90 -10.02 -46.10
N GLN A 24 -23.64 -8.95 -46.42
CA GLN A 24 -23.08 -7.80 -47.14
C GLN A 24 -22.19 -6.99 -46.20
N PRO A 25 -21.03 -6.47 -46.65
CA PRO A 25 -20.17 -5.61 -45.84
C PRO A 25 -20.59 -4.16 -46.06
N ILE A 26 -21.05 -3.46 -45.02
CA ILE A 26 -20.93 -2.00 -44.81
C ILE A 26 -21.52 -1.75 -43.41
N PHE A 27 -20.70 -1.24 -42.49
CA PHE A 27 -21.01 -0.95 -41.07
C PHE A 27 -21.17 -2.15 -40.12
N GLN A 28 -20.06 -2.82 -39.76
CA GLN A 28 -19.98 -3.54 -38.49
C GLN A 28 -19.67 -2.54 -37.38
N LEU A 29 -20.70 -2.09 -36.67
CA LEU A 29 -20.54 -1.35 -35.42
C LEU A 29 -19.94 -2.34 -34.41
N ASP A 30 -18.72 -2.09 -33.90
CA ASP A 30 -18.07 -2.92 -32.87
C ASP A 30 -18.77 -2.76 -31.51
N ILE A 31 -20.01 -3.23 -31.45
CA ILE A 31 -20.90 -3.20 -30.28
C ILE A 31 -20.28 -3.99 -29.13
N VAL A 32 -19.44 -4.98 -29.44
CA VAL A 32 -18.74 -5.80 -28.44
C VAL A 32 -17.70 -4.95 -27.69
N GLY A 33 -16.90 -4.15 -28.41
CA GLY A 33 -15.98 -3.18 -27.81
C GLY A 33 -16.71 -2.10 -26.99
N PHE A 34 -17.84 -1.58 -27.50
CA PHE A 34 -18.67 -0.60 -26.78
C PHE A 34 -19.29 -1.17 -25.49
N LEU A 35 -19.77 -2.42 -25.52
CA LEU A 35 -20.39 -3.08 -24.36
C LEU A 35 -19.38 -3.36 -23.24
N ALA A 36 -18.11 -3.63 -23.59
CA ALA A 36 -17.07 -4.00 -22.65
C ALA A 36 -16.54 -2.81 -21.84
N ILE A 37 -16.45 -1.62 -22.43
CA ILE A 37 -15.71 -0.48 -21.83
C ILE A 37 -16.65 0.60 -21.26
N LEU A 38 -17.85 0.76 -21.83
CA LEU A 38 -18.69 1.91 -21.54
C LEU A 38 -19.52 1.70 -20.27
N GLY A 39 -19.17 2.44 -19.21
CA GLY A 39 -19.93 2.48 -17.95
C GLY A 39 -19.31 1.78 -16.75
N GLU A 40 -18.11 1.20 -16.89
CA GLU A 40 -17.49 0.39 -15.84
C GLU A 40 -17.37 1.17 -14.51
N GLY A 41 -16.84 2.39 -14.56
CA GLY A 41 -16.70 3.25 -13.38
C GLY A 41 -18.03 3.59 -12.72
N SER A 42 -19.08 3.86 -13.51
CA SER A 42 -20.40 4.21 -12.96
C SER A 42 -21.03 3.03 -12.24
N VAL A 43 -20.98 1.83 -12.83
CA VAL A 43 -21.52 0.61 -12.22
C VAL A 43 -20.70 0.20 -11.01
N GLN A 44 -19.38 0.39 -11.02
CA GLN A 44 -18.49 0.05 -9.92
C GLN A 44 -18.87 0.80 -8.63
N THR A 45 -19.17 2.10 -8.72
CA THR A 45 -19.53 2.92 -7.53
C THR A 45 -20.81 2.46 -6.84
N VAL A 46 -21.79 1.94 -7.60
CA VAL A 46 -23.09 1.49 -7.07
C VAL A 46 -23.19 -0.02 -6.93
N ALA A 47 -22.17 -0.79 -7.35
CA ALA A 47 -22.24 -2.26 -7.43
C ALA A 47 -22.56 -2.92 -6.10
N GLN A 48 -21.85 -2.55 -5.02
CA GLN A 48 -22.03 -3.15 -3.70
C GLN A 48 -23.40 -2.83 -3.09
N VAL A 49 -23.92 -1.61 -3.30
CA VAL A 49 -25.24 -1.19 -2.80
C VAL A 49 -26.37 -1.82 -3.65
N THR A 50 -26.14 -2.00 -4.95
CA THR A 50 -27.11 -2.64 -5.86
C THR A 50 -27.35 -4.11 -5.47
N THR A 51 -26.30 -4.84 -5.11
CA THR A 51 -26.40 -6.25 -4.68
C THR A 51 -26.97 -6.43 -3.27
N LEU A 52 -27.12 -5.34 -2.51
CA LEU A 52 -27.81 -5.35 -1.22
C LEU A 52 -29.34 -5.36 -1.39
N SER A 53 -29.89 -4.79 -2.47
CA SER A 53 -31.33 -4.80 -2.77
C SER A 53 -31.79 -6.17 -3.28
N TRP A 54 -33.05 -6.55 -3.04
CA TRP A 54 -33.63 -7.77 -3.64
C TRP A 54 -33.84 -7.65 -5.14
N MET A 55 -33.88 -6.42 -5.66
CA MET A 55 -34.01 -6.15 -7.08
C MET A 55 -32.77 -6.56 -7.88
N CYS A 56 -31.66 -6.93 -7.22
CA CYS A 56 -30.51 -7.51 -7.91
C CYS A 56 -30.82 -8.86 -8.57
N LEU A 57 -31.89 -9.56 -8.16
CA LEU A 57 -32.28 -10.85 -8.72
C LEU A 57 -33.17 -10.73 -9.97
N LEU A 58 -33.67 -9.52 -10.26
CA LEU A 58 -34.54 -9.26 -11.40
C LEU A 58 -33.74 -9.41 -12.72
N PRO A 59 -34.15 -10.27 -13.67
CA PRO A 59 -33.51 -10.40 -14.97
C PRO A 59 -33.56 -9.07 -15.72
N ARG A 60 -32.39 -8.51 -16.05
CA ARG A 60 -32.25 -7.21 -16.69
C ARG A 60 -30.94 -7.08 -17.46
N LEU A 61 -30.86 -6.05 -18.30
CA LEU A 61 -29.59 -5.60 -18.87
C LEU A 61 -28.78 -4.82 -17.82
N VAL A 62 -27.48 -5.08 -17.78
CA VAL A 62 -26.53 -4.40 -16.88
C VAL A 62 -25.32 -3.97 -17.73
N PRO A 63 -24.91 -2.69 -17.68
CA PRO A 63 -23.70 -2.26 -18.37
C PRO A 63 -22.48 -2.83 -17.62
N ALA A 64 -21.42 -3.18 -18.35
CA ALA A 64 -20.18 -3.71 -17.78
C ALA A 64 -20.39 -4.82 -16.70
N PRO A 65 -21.07 -5.94 -17.04
CA PRO A 65 -21.41 -6.98 -16.06
C PRO A 65 -20.20 -7.67 -15.42
N GLN A 66 -19.01 -7.55 -16.02
CA GLN A 66 -17.74 -8.07 -15.49
C GLN A 66 -17.41 -7.57 -14.07
N ILE A 67 -17.93 -6.41 -13.66
CA ILE A 67 -17.70 -5.84 -12.32
C ILE A 67 -18.21 -6.76 -11.20
N PHE A 68 -19.24 -7.55 -11.49
CA PHE A 68 -19.83 -8.50 -10.55
C PHE A 68 -19.12 -9.87 -10.55
N ILE A 69 -18.21 -10.10 -11.49
CA ILE A 69 -17.50 -11.38 -11.72
C ILE A 69 -16.05 -11.24 -11.21
N ARG A 70 -15.88 -10.80 -9.96
CA ARG A 70 -14.55 -10.62 -9.36
C ARG A 70 -13.96 -11.96 -8.90
N PRO A 71 -12.64 -12.20 -8.98
CA PRO A 71 -12.04 -13.43 -8.44
C PRO A 71 -12.29 -13.63 -6.94
N ASN A 72 -12.35 -12.53 -6.19
CA ASN A 72 -12.69 -12.50 -4.76
C ASN A 72 -13.71 -11.39 -4.52
N ARG A 73 -14.76 -11.70 -3.75
CA ARG A 73 -15.77 -10.71 -3.33
C ARG A 73 -15.21 -9.78 -2.25
N PRO A 74 -15.60 -8.50 -2.24
CA PRO A 74 -15.18 -7.57 -1.19
C PRO A 74 -15.73 -8.02 0.16
N GLU A 75 -14.86 -8.15 1.16
CA GLU A 75 -15.27 -8.55 2.52
C GLU A 75 -15.84 -7.41 3.34
N LYS A 76 -15.47 -6.16 3.04
CA LYS A 76 -15.96 -4.94 3.68
C LYS A 76 -16.60 -4.02 2.63
N LEU A 77 -17.53 -3.18 3.08
CA LEU A 77 -18.10 -2.12 2.24
C LEU A 77 -16.98 -1.15 1.83
N GLU A 78 -17.06 -0.60 0.62
CA GLU A 78 -16.08 0.39 0.16
C GLU A 78 -16.04 1.60 1.10
N THR A 79 -14.86 1.87 1.62
CA THR A 79 -14.56 2.91 2.61
C THR A 79 -13.80 4.04 1.92
N VAL A 80 -13.94 5.25 2.42
CA VAL A 80 -13.25 6.40 1.85
C VAL A 80 -11.87 6.49 2.48
N ALA A 81 -10.84 6.14 1.69
CA ALA A 81 -9.45 6.02 2.13
C ALA A 81 -8.78 7.36 2.55
N SER A 82 -9.49 8.48 2.44
CA SER A 82 -8.98 9.83 2.70
C SER A 82 -9.45 10.43 4.04
N ALA A 83 -10.06 9.63 4.92
CA ALA A 83 -10.50 10.11 6.24
C ALA A 83 -10.18 9.12 7.35
N SER A 84 -9.55 9.61 8.42
CA SER A 84 -9.18 8.85 9.63
C SER A 84 -10.07 9.25 10.80
N VAL A 85 -10.36 8.29 11.69
CA VAL A 85 -11.35 8.44 12.77
C VAL A 85 -10.73 8.06 14.11
N VAL A 86 -11.00 8.84 15.17
CA VAL A 86 -10.46 8.60 16.51
C VAL A 86 -11.52 8.87 17.57
N GLY A 87 -11.64 7.96 18.54
CA GLY A 87 -12.53 8.12 19.68
C GLY A 87 -11.83 8.96 20.75
N VAL A 88 -12.47 10.04 21.19
CA VAL A 88 -11.90 11.02 22.13
C VAL A 88 -11.60 10.37 23.49
N TYR A 89 -12.56 9.62 24.02
CA TYR A 89 -12.46 8.99 25.34
C TYR A 89 -12.07 7.51 25.27
N SER A 90 -12.48 6.80 24.20
CA SER A 90 -12.19 5.38 24.04
C SER A 90 -10.77 5.09 23.53
N GLY A 91 -10.11 6.07 22.89
CA GLY A 91 -8.79 5.90 22.26
C GLY A 91 -8.79 4.92 21.08
N ASN A 92 -9.98 4.52 20.60
CA ASN A 92 -10.10 3.67 19.43
C ASN A 92 -9.73 4.47 18.18
N ILE A 93 -8.91 3.87 17.30
CA ILE A 93 -8.45 4.51 16.07
C ILE A 93 -8.93 3.67 14.88
N GLY A 94 -9.58 4.32 13.92
CA GLY A 94 -9.95 3.79 12.62
C GLY A 94 -9.16 4.49 11.51
N GLU A 95 -8.54 3.72 10.62
CA GLU A 95 -7.76 4.26 9.50
C GLU A 95 -8.65 4.88 8.41
N ASP A 96 -9.83 4.31 8.21
CA ASP A 96 -10.81 4.75 7.21
C ASP A 96 -12.19 5.01 7.85
N ILE A 97 -12.98 5.92 7.25
CA ILE A 97 -14.40 6.07 7.60
C ILE A 97 -15.29 5.06 6.88
N HIS A 98 -16.19 4.42 7.64
CA HIS A 98 -17.21 3.50 7.13
C HIS A 98 -18.20 4.21 6.18
N HIS A 99 -18.71 3.48 5.17
CA HIS A 99 -19.54 4.08 4.11
C HIS A 99 -20.81 4.76 4.63
N VAL A 100 -21.50 4.14 5.61
CA VAL A 100 -22.75 4.70 6.18
C VAL A 100 -22.44 5.98 6.95
N ALA A 101 -21.36 5.99 7.73
CA ALA A 101 -20.88 7.18 8.42
C ALA A 101 -20.45 8.29 7.44
N HIS A 102 -19.78 7.93 6.34
CA HIS A 102 -19.44 8.88 5.29
C HIS A 102 -20.68 9.47 4.60
N ALA A 103 -21.66 8.63 4.27
CA ALA A 103 -22.92 9.06 3.67
C ALA A 103 -23.70 10.03 4.58
N LEU A 104 -23.57 9.88 5.89
CA LEU A 104 -24.21 10.73 6.90
C LEU A 104 -23.59 12.13 6.97
N HIS A 105 -22.25 12.23 6.98
CA HIS A 105 -21.54 13.48 7.29
C HIS A 105 -21.03 14.26 6.09
N ARG A 106 -20.64 13.58 4.99
CA ARG A 106 -20.06 14.19 3.78
C ARG A 106 -18.98 15.26 4.02
N GLY A 107 -18.01 14.94 4.86
CA GLY A 107 -16.90 15.84 5.12
C GLY A 107 -15.92 16.04 3.96
N ASP A 108 -16.06 15.28 2.88
CA ASP A 108 -15.32 15.45 1.61
C ASP A 108 -15.62 16.78 0.92
N LYS A 109 -16.80 17.36 1.16
CA LYS A 109 -17.23 18.65 0.61
C LYS A 109 -16.97 19.83 1.52
N LEU A 110 -16.41 19.62 2.72
CA LEU A 110 -16.08 20.72 3.63
C LEU A 110 -14.89 21.50 3.10
N PRO A 111 -14.86 22.84 3.21
CA PRO A 111 -13.68 23.62 2.86
C PRO A 111 -12.46 23.19 3.69
N PRO A 112 -11.23 23.31 3.15
CA PRO A 112 -10.01 22.87 3.84
C PRO A 112 -9.84 23.57 5.19
N ASN A 113 -9.34 22.84 6.19
CA ASN A 113 -9.12 23.31 7.56
C ASN A 113 -10.36 23.90 8.27
N THR A 114 -11.56 23.48 7.89
CA THR A 114 -12.79 23.85 8.63
C THR A 114 -13.18 22.77 9.63
N VAL A 115 -13.99 23.15 10.63
CA VAL A 115 -14.47 22.24 11.67
C VAL A 115 -15.99 22.25 11.65
N MET A 116 -16.60 21.07 11.60
CA MET A 116 -18.05 20.88 11.73
C MET A 116 -18.35 20.08 13.00
N CYS A 117 -19.32 20.52 13.79
CA CYS A 117 -19.75 19.80 14.99
C CYS A 117 -21.18 19.29 14.82
N VAL A 118 -21.39 18.03 15.18
CA VAL A 118 -22.63 17.33 14.90
C VAL A 118 -23.00 16.43 16.08
N ARG A 119 -24.27 16.42 16.48
CA ARG A 119 -24.82 15.44 17.41
C ARG A 119 -25.56 14.36 16.63
N VAL A 120 -25.21 13.10 16.88
CA VAL A 120 -25.89 11.95 16.26
C VAL A 120 -26.65 11.19 17.33
N THR A 121 -27.97 11.06 17.13
CA THR A 121 -28.88 10.31 17.99
C THR A 121 -29.50 9.14 17.23
N GLU A 122 -29.77 8.04 17.94
CA GLU A 122 -30.42 6.86 17.38
C GLU A 122 -31.91 6.80 17.72
N ASN A 123 -32.74 6.46 16.73
CA ASN A 123 -34.17 6.18 16.89
C ASN A 123 -34.46 4.66 16.93
N ASP A 124 -35.67 4.28 17.34
CA ASP A 124 -36.16 2.87 17.36
C ASP A 124 -36.45 2.26 15.96
N LYS A 125 -36.08 2.94 14.88
CA LYS A 125 -36.31 2.49 13.51
C LYS A 125 -35.37 1.34 13.11
N PRO A 126 -35.76 0.51 12.11
CA PRO A 126 -34.92 -0.57 11.62
C PRO A 126 -33.59 -0.06 11.06
N ARG A 127 -32.61 -0.96 10.96
CA ARG A 127 -31.24 -0.63 10.55
C ARG A 127 -31.18 0.03 9.16
N PRO A 128 -30.15 0.85 8.90
CA PRO A 128 -29.91 1.41 7.58
C PRO A 128 -29.94 0.32 6.51
N SER A 129 -30.82 0.51 5.53
CA SER A 129 -31.05 -0.43 4.43
C SER A 129 -31.19 0.35 3.13
N PRO A 130 -30.99 -0.26 1.95
CA PRO A 130 -31.17 0.47 0.70
C PRO A 130 -32.64 0.83 0.55
N LYS A 131 -32.93 2.05 0.09
CA LYS A 131 -34.32 2.50 -0.09
C LYS A 131 -35.06 1.55 -1.04
N ARG A 132 -36.23 1.06 -0.61
CA ARG A 132 -37.05 0.11 -1.39
C ARG A 132 -37.43 0.67 -2.76
N PHE A 133 -37.78 1.95 -2.82
CA PHE A 133 -38.09 2.70 -4.05
C PHE A 133 -37.07 3.84 -4.26
N GLY A 134 -35.78 3.52 -4.20
CA GLY A 134 -34.69 4.46 -4.47
C GLY A 134 -34.23 4.48 -5.93
N PRO A 135 -33.21 5.30 -6.26
CA PRO A 135 -32.63 5.35 -7.61
C PRO A 135 -32.20 3.99 -8.14
N LEU A 136 -31.66 3.12 -7.28
CA LEU A 136 -31.21 1.76 -7.65
C LEU A 136 -32.38 0.84 -8.05
N ALA A 137 -33.55 1.05 -7.45
CA ALA A 137 -34.76 0.31 -7.81
C ALA A 137 -35.24 0.69 -9.21
N ILE A 138 -35.24 1.99 -9.52
CA ILE A 138 -35.59 2.53 -10.84
C ILE A 138 -34.62 1.99 -11.90
N LEU A 139 -33.31 1.96 -11.61
CA LEU A 139 -32.31 1.37 -12.51
C LEU A 139 -32.59 -0.09 -12.84
N ALA A 140 -32.90 -0.89 -11.82
CA ALA A 140 -33.19 -2.31 -12.01
C ALA A 140 -34.47 -2.52 -12.83
N LEU A 141 -35.53 -1.74 -12.57
CA LEU A 141 -36.78 -1.79 -13.33
C LEU A 141 -36.57 -1.37 -14.79
N MET A 142 -35.82 -0.30 -15.03
CA MET A 142 -35.58 0.19 -16.38
C MET A 142 -34.76 -0.80 -17.21
N GLY A 143 -33.72 -1.41 -16.65
CA GLY A 143 -32.97 -2.46 -17.32
C GLY A 143 -33.82 -3.70 -17.64
N ALA A 144 -34.82 -4.01 -16.81
CA ALA A 144 -35.76 -5.11 -17.03
C ALA A 144 -36.77 -4.76 -18.13
N VAL A 145 -37.32 -3.54 -18.11
CA VAL A 145 -38.23 -3.03 -19.17
C VAL A 145 -37.53 -3.03 -20.53
N LEU A 146 -36.29 -2.57 -20.60
CA LEU A 146 -35.51 -2.60 -21.84
C LEU A 146 -35.19 -4.03 -22.30
N SER A 147 -34.88 -4.95 -21.37
CA SER A 147 -34.71 -6.36 -21.71
C SER A 147 -35.99 -6.95 -22.34
N LEU A 148 -37.16 -6.67 -21.75
CA LEU A 148 -38.45 -7.12 -22.28
C LEU A 148 -38.76 -6.50 -23.65
N ALA A 149 -38.44 -5.22 -23.83
CA ALA A 149 -38.60 -4.54 -25.13
C ALA A 149 -37.71 -5.17 -26.21
N LEU A 150 -36.44 -5.45 -25.91
CA LEU A 150 -35.54 -6.14 -26.84
C LEU A 150 -35.97 -7.59 -27.11
N LEU A 151 -36.50 -8.29 -26.11
CA LEU A 151 -37.06 -9.63 -26.28
C LEU A 151 -38.25 -9.61 -27.24
N ALA A 152 -39.16 -8.64 -27.08
CA ALA A 152 -40.28 -8.46 -27.99
C ALA A 152 -39.82 -8.12 -29.41
N LEU A 153 -38.84 -7.22 -29.58
CA LEU A 153 -38.27 -6.88 -30.89
C LEU A 153 -37.59 -8.09 -31.54
N ALA A 154 -36.84 -8.91 -30.79
CA ALA A 154 -36.22 -10.11 -31.32
C ALA A 154 -37.26 -11.12 -31.86
N ILE A 155 -38.40 -11.26 -31.16
CA ILE A 155 -39.53 -12.10 -31.60
C ILE A 155 -40.18 -11.52 -32.85
N LEU A 156 -40.45 -10.20 -32.86
CA LEU A 156 -41.08 -9.51 -34.00
C LEU A 156 -40.24 -9.63 -35.28
N TYR A 157 -38.91 -9.47 -35.16
CA TYR A 157 -37.99 -9.58 -36.28
C TYR A 157 -37.57 -11.02 -36.61
N LYS A 158 -38.08 -12.02 -35.87
CA LYS A 158 -37.77 -13.45 -36.03
C LYS A 158 -36.26 -13.75 -36.04
N ASP A 159 -35.54 -13.13 -35.11
CA ASP A 159 -34.09 -13.27 -34.97
C ASP A 159 -33.75 -14.15 -33.78
N GLY A 160 -33.42 -15.42 -34.06
CA GLY A 160 -33.08 -16.40 -33.03
C GLY A 160 -31.81 -16.06 -32.25
N MET A 161 -30.83 -15.41 -32.90
CA MET A 161 -29.56 -15.06 -32.26
C MET A 161 -29.75 -13.87 -31.31
N ALA A 162 -30.53 -12.86 -31.70
CA ALA A 162 -30.93 -11.78 -30.80
C ALA A 162 -31.75 -12.29 -29.61
N LEU A 163 -32.69 -13.22 -29.83
CA LEU A 163 -33.50 -13.81 -28.77
C LEU A 163 -32.62 -14.54 -27.74
N LEU A 164 -31.68 -15.35 -28.22
CA LEU A 164 -30.72 -16.05 -27.37
C LEU A 164 -29.81 -15.07 -26.62
N ALA A 165 -29.36 -13.99 -27.26
CA ALA A 165 -28.57 -12.93 -26.62
C ALA A 165 -29.33 -12.26 -25.46
N VAL A 166 -30.61 -11.87 -25.65
CA VAL A 166 -31.42 -11.25 -24.58
C VAL A 166 -31.56 -12.20 -23.39
N ILE A 167 -31.84 -13.49 -23.63
CA ILE A 167 -32.02 -14.48 -22.58
C ILE A 167 -30.72 -14.65 -21.78
N LEU A 168 -29.58 -14.86 -22.47
CA LEU A 168 -28.29 -15.07 -21.80
C LEU A 168 -27.86 -13.84 -20.99
N LEU A 169 -27.98 -12.63 -21.55
CA LEU A 169 -27.61 -11.39 -20.87
C LEU A 169 -28.56 -11.02 -19.72
N SER A 170 -29.83 -11.40 -19.81
CA SER A 170 -30.78 -11.21 -18.70
C SER A 170 -30.54 -12.22 -17.57
N MET A 171 -30.29 -13.49 -17.90
CA MET A 171 -29.93 -14.53 -16.93
C MET A 171 -28.59 -14.23 -16.24
N LEU A 172 -27.66 -13.61 -16.95
CA LEU A 172 -26.39 -13.13 -16.39
C LEU A 172 -26.61 -12.22 -15.18
N SER A 173 -27.53 -11.26 -15.28
CA SER A 173 -27.83 -10.33 -14.17
C SER A 173 -28.42 -11.04 -12.94
N THR A 174 -29.30 -12.02 -13.15
CA THR A 174 -29.87 -12.82 -12.05
C THR A 174 -28.80 -13.67 -11.39
N ASN A 175 -27.96 -14.34 -12.18
CA ASN A 175 -26.92 -15.23 -11.69
C ASN A 175 -25.82 -14.45 -10.92
N THR A 176 -25.37 -13.32 -11.46
CA THR A 176 -24.44 -12.41 -10.76
C THR A 176 -25.07 -11.78 -9.52
N GLY A 177 -26.38 -11.52 -9.54
CA GLY A 177 -27.18 -11.09 -8.39
C GLY A 177 -27.17 -12.12 -7.26
N ILE A 178 -27.45 -13.40 -7.55
CA ILE A 178 -27.40 -14.50 -6.57
C ILE A 178 -25.99 -14.64 -5.99
N ALA A 179 -24.97 -14.61 -6.86
CA ALA A 179 -23.57 -14.77 -6.46
C ALA A 179 -23.09 -13.66 -5.51
N ASN A 180 -23.58 -12.42 -5.68
CA ASN A 180 -23.11 -11.25 -4.94
C ASN A 180 -24.10 -10.69 -3.93
N LYS A 181 -25.29 -11.28 -3.77
CA LYS A 181 -26.27 -10.86 -2.76
C LYS A 181 -25.68 -10.97 -1.36
N TRP A 182 -25.76 -9.90 -0.59
CA TRP A 182 -25.23 -9.84 0.77
C TRP A 182 -26.13 -9.04 1.72
N ARG A 183 -25.82 -9.10 3.02
CA ARG A 183 -26.44 -8.29 4.09
C ARG A 183 -25.38 -7.83 5.11
N PRO A 184 -25.53 -6.65 5.73
CA PRO A 184 -24.60 -6.18 6.76
C PRO A 184 -24.66 -7.04 8.03
N THR A 185 -23.55 -7.10 8.76
CA THR A 185 -23.47 -7.82 10.04
C THR A 185 -24.43 -7.23 11.07
N PRO A 186 -25.21 -8.07 11.77
CA PRO A 186 -26.17 -7.62 12.76
C PRO A 186 -25.54 -7.28 14.11
N ASN A 187 -24.42 -6.56 14.16
CA ASN A 187 -23.76 -6.21 15.42
C ASN A 187 -24.19 -4.81 15.87
N SER A 188 -25.19 -4.77 16.76
CA SER A 188 -25.47 -3.59 17.60
C SER A 188 -24.90 -3.88 18.98
N PRO A 189 -23.86 -3.17 19.45
CA PRO A 189 -23.43 -3.29 20.84
C PRO A 189 -24.60 -2.98 21.77
N ALA A 190 -24.72 -3.73 22.87
CA ALA A 190 -25.73 -3.44 23.88
C ALA A 190 -25.47 -2.06 24.50
N HIS A 191 -26.53 -1.30 24.76
CA HIS A 191 -26.43 -0.03 25.47
C HIS A 191 -26.00 -0.31 26.91
N ASP A 192 -24.83 0.18 27.31
CA ASP A 192 -24.31 0.11 28.67
C ASP A 192 -24.44 1.50 29.32
N PRO A 193 -25.29 1.67 30.35
CA PRO A 193 -25.46 2.96 31.04
C PRO A 193 -24.18 3.51 31.67
N HIS A 194 -23.16 2.67 31.92
CA HIS A 194 -21.88 3.10 32.50
C HIS A 194 -20.79 3.38 31.45
N SER A 195 -21.14 3.32 30.15
CA SER A 195 -20.17 3.64 29.10
C SER A 195 -19.83 5.13 29.08
N PRO A 196 -18.54 5.50 28.89
CA PRO A 196 -18.15 6.90 28.74
C PRO A 196 -18.80 7.50 27.48
N PRO A 197 -18.83 8.84 27.34
CA PRO A 197 -19.31 9.48 26.13
C PRO A 197 -18.58 8.94 24.88
N GLY A 198 -19.32 8.68 23.82
CA GLY A 198 -18.82 8.09 22.57
C GLY A 198 -18.28 9.10 21.58
N ASP A 199 -17.72 10.22 22.05
CA ASP A 199 -17.32 11.31 21.16
C ASP A 199 -16.24 10.87 20.16
N VAL A 200 -16.44 11.23 18.89
CA VAL A 200 -15.58 10.83 17.77
C VAL A 200 -15.09 12.06 17.02
N VAL A 201 -13.81 12.09 16.68
CA VAL A 201 -13.23 13.06 15.77
C VAL A 201 -12.86 12.38 14.46
N ILE A 202 -13.29 12.97 13.35
CA ILE A 202 -12.99 12.53 11.99
C ILE A 202 -12.12 13.59 11.34
N LYS A 203 -10.98 13.18 10.78
CA LYS A 203 -10.07 14.05 10.02
C LYS A 203 -10.03 13.62 8.56
N TYR A 204 -10.31 14.55 7.65
CA TYR A 204 -10.17 14.34 6.21
C TYR A 204 -8.80 14.81 5.70
N ALA A 205 -8.38 14.33 4.52
CA ALA A 205 -7.10 14.67 3.89
C ALA A 205 -6.90 16.18 3.65
N GLN A 206 -7.98 16.94 3.47
CA GLN A 206 -7.95 18.40 3.28
C GLN A 206 -7.67 19.18 4.58
N GLY A 207 -7.48 18.49 5.71
CA GLY A 207 -7.28 19.10 7.03
C GLY A 207 -8.57 19.56 7.72
N SER A 208 -9.74 19.26 7.14
CA SER A 208 -11.04 19.50 7.76
C SER A 208 -11.34 18.43 8.83
N PHE A 209 -12.02 18.86 9.89
CA PHE A 209 -12.40 18.01 11.01
C PHE A 209 -13.91 17.98 11.22
N ILE A 210 -14.43 16.82 11.61
CA ILE A 210 -15.80 16.69 12.10
C ILE A 210 -15.75 16.14 13.52
N VAL A 211 -16.38 16.84 14.45
CA VAL A 211 -16.56 16.36 15.83
C VAL A 211 -17.98 15.86 15.97
N VAL A 212 -18.11 14.58 16.29
CA VAL A 212 -19.38 13.90 16.44
C VAL A 212 -19.60 13.61 17.92
N LYS A 213 -20.65 14.19 18.49
CA LYS A 213 -21.16 13.82 19.83
C LYS A 213 -22.17 12.71 19.66
N CYS A 214 -21.89 11.54 20.24
CA CYS A 214 -22.81 10.41 20.26
C CYS A 214 -22.54 9.50 21.47
N GLU A 215 -23.44 8.55 21.71
CA GLU A 215 -23.24 7.51 22.71
C GLU A 215 -22.18 6.50 22.24
N GLU A 216 -21.46 5.87 23.17
CA GLU A 216 -20.40 4.90 22.85
C GLU A 216 -20.92 3.69 22.05
N ALA A 217 -22.18 3.29 22.25
CA ALA A 217 -22.81 2.24 21.45
C ALA A 217 -22.93 2.65 19.97
N THR A 218 -23.38 3.88 19.70
CA THR A 218 -23.47 4.47 18.36
C THR A 218 -22.08 4.66 17.75
N ALA A 219 -21.11 5.11 18.55
CA ALA A 219 -19.74 5.31 18.10
C ALA A 219 -19.09 4.00 17.62
N ARG A 220 -19.25 2.93 18.41
CA ARG A 220 -18.79 1.58 18.06
C ARG A 220 -19.52 1.01 16.85
N TYR A 221 -20.79 1.33 16.67
CA TYR A 221 -21.58 0.84 15.54
C TYR A 221 -21.22 1.55 14.22
N LEU A 222 -21.10 2.87 14.22
CA LEU A 222 -20.90 3.68 13.01
C LEU A 222 -19.43 3.87 12.62
N TYR A 223 -18.52 3.96 13.58
CA TYR A 223 -17.13 4.40 13.33
C TYR A 223 -16.07 3.36 13.64
N PHE A 224 -16.26 2.57 14.69
CA PHE A 224 -15.24 1.61 15.14
C PHE A 224 -15.63 0.16 14.94
N ASN A 225 -16.64 -0.12 14.10
CA ASN A 225 -17.18 -1.45 13.97
C ASN A 225 -16.21 -2.36 13.19
N PRO A 226 -15.46 -3.27 13.86
CA PRO A 226 -14.50 -4.13 13.17
C PRO A 226 -15.20 -5.20 12.31
N SER A 227 -16.53 -5.27 12.42
CA SER A 227 -17.39 -6.31 11.89
C SER A 227 -18.33 -5.83 10.78
N GLU A 228 -18.05 -4.69 10.11
CA GLU A 228 -18.66 -4.35 8.81
C GLU A 228 -18.23 -5.32 7.70
N ARG A 229 -18.49 -6.61 7.92
CA ARG A 229 -18.29 -7.66 6.94
C ARG A 229 -19.54 -7.82 6.12
N CYS A 230 -19.37 -7.94 4.81
CA CYS A 230 -20.43 -8.30 3.90
C CYS A 230 -20.77 -9.78 4.10
N ILE A 231 -21.91 -10.08 4.74
CA ILE A 231 -22.39 -11.47 4.88
C ILE A 231 -23.11 -11.85 3.59
N TYR A 232 -22.39 -12.53 2.69
CA TYR A 232 -22.95 -13.03 1.44
C TYR A 232 -23.95 -14.18 1.68
N TRP A 233 -24.98 -14.23 0.82
CA TRP A 233 -25.96 -15.31 0.83
C TRP A 233 -25.30 -16.64 0.44
N VAL A 234 -24.48 -16.63 -0.62
CA VAL A 234 -23.62 -17.76 -0.99
C VAL A 234 -22.35 -17.74 -0.13
N ARG A 235 -22.31 -18.58 0.92
CA ARG A 235 -21.18 -18.64 1.87
C ARG A 235 -19.98 -19.45 1.35
N SER A 236 -20.22 -20.48 0.56
CA SER A 236 -19.16 -21.35 0.01
C SER A 236 -18.40 -20.66 -1.12
N ASN A 237 -17.07 -20.58 -1.00
CA ASN A 237 -16.22 -20.00 -2.04
C ASN A 237 -16.25 -20.83 -3.35
N THR A 238 -16.39 -22.15 -3.23
CA THR A 238 -16.51 -23.04 -4.40
C THR A 238 -17.81 -22.75 -5.17
N THR A 239 -18.92 -22.59 -4.46
CA THR A 239 -20.22 -22.23 -5.08
C THR A 239 -20.17 -20.85 -5.73
N TYR A 240 -19.51 -19.88 -5.09
CA TYR A 240 -19.29 -18.56 -5.71
C TYR A 240 -18.48 -18.65 -7.00
N ARG A 241 -17.35 -19.36 -6.99
CA ARG A 241 -16.49 -19.53 -8.19
C ARG A 241 -17.23 -20.24 -9.31
N PHE A 242 -18.06 -21.22 -8.98
CA PHE A 242 -18.92 -21.89 -9.95
C PHE A 242 -19.97 -20.95 -10.57
N LEU A 243 -20.68 -20.17 -9.75
CA LEU A 243 -21.63 -19.16 -10.23
C LEU A 243 -20.92 -18.06 -11.04
N SER A 244 -19.71 -17.67 -10.66
CA SER A 244 -18.88 -16.73 -11.39
C SER A 244 -18.49 -17.29 -12.76
N LEU A 245 -18.10 -18.56 -12.85
CA LEU A 245 -17.79 -19.25 -14.10
C LEU A 245 -19.01 -19.32 -15.02
N ILE A 246 -20.18 -19.67 -14.47
CA ILE A 246 -21.45 -19.61 -15.23
C ILE A 246 -21.70 -18.19 -15.74
N SER A 247 -21.47 -17.16 -14.92
CA SER A 247 -21.63 -15.76 -15.34
C SER A 247 -20.71 -15.40 -16.52
N THR A 248 -19.45 -15.83 -16.47
CA THR A 248 -18.50 -15.60 -17.58
C THR A 248 -18.96 -16.28 -18.86
N LEU A 249 -19.48 -17.51 -18.77
CA LEU A 249 -20.01 -18.25 -19.93
C LEU A 249 -21.27 -17.59 -20.49
N LEU A 250 -22.19 -17.14 -19.63
CA LEU A 250 -23.40 -16.42 -20.05
C LEU A 250 -23.05 -15.09 -20.74
N LEU A 251 -22.04 -14.37 -20.24
CA LEU A 251 -21.56 -13.14 -20.86
C LEU A 251 -20.94 -13.42 -22.25
N MET A 252 -20.02 -14.38 -22.33
CA MET A 252 -19.37 -14.74 -23.59
C MET A 252 -20.38 -15.24 -24.63
N GLY A 253 -21.28 -16.14 -24.23
CA GLY A 253 -22.35 -16.64 -25.10
C GLY A 253 -23.32 -15.53 -25.53
N GLY A 254 -23.69 -14.62 -24.62
CA GLY A 254 -24.57 -13.49 -24.94
C GLY A 254 -23.95 -12.51 -25.93
N VAL A 255 -22.65 -12.23 -25.80
CA VAL A 255 -21.91 -11.35 -26.71
C VAL A 255 -21.73 -11.99 -28.09
N ILE A 256 -21.35 -13.28 -28.15
CA ILE A 256 -21.22 -14.01 -29.41
C ILE A 256 -22.57 -14.10 -30.12
N ALA A 257 -23.66 -14.33 -29.38
CA ALA A 257 -25.01 -14.37 -29.94
C ALA A 257 -25.43 -13.01 -30.50
N LEU A 258 -25.09 -11.92 -29.81
CA LEU A 258 -25.35 -10.55 -30.27
C LEU A 258 -24.55 -10.18 -31.53
N ALA A 259 -23.28 -10.61 -31.61
CA ALA A 259 -22.44 -10.36 -32.79
C ALA A 259 -23.00 -10.99 -34.08
N ASN A 260 -23.75 -12.08 -33.93
CA ASN A 260 -24.40 -12.79 -35.04
C ASN A 260 -25.89 -12.43 -35.22
N ALA A 261 -26.42 -11.48 -34.46
CA ALA A 261 -27.78 -10.99 -34.61
C ALA A 261 -27.94 -10.08 -35.84
N ARG A 262 -29.18 -9.87 -36.27
CA ARG A 262 -29.49 -8.94 -37.36
C ARG A 262 -29.16 -7.49 -36.95
N ILE A 263 -28.75 -6.68 -37.93
CA ILE A 263 -28.34 -5.29 -37.71
C ILE A 263 -29.43 -4.43 -37.03
N GLN A 264 -30.72 -4.70 -37.29
CA GLN A 264 -31.84 -4.00 -36.66
C GLN A 264 -31.89 -4.27 -35.14
N ASN A 265 -31.62 -5.50 -34.71
CA ASN A 265 -31.57 -5.84 -33.30
C ASN A 265 -30.27 -5.37 -32.66
N GLN A 266 -29.14 -5.48 -33.36
CA GLN A 266 -27.86 -4.96 -32.91
C GLN A 266 -27.90 -3.46 -32.59
N THR A 267 -28.52 -2.67 -33.47
CA THR A 267 -28.73 -1.22 -33.26
C THR A 267 -29.68 -0.93 -32.09
N ALA A 268 -30.76 -1.71 -31.94
CA ALA A 268 -31.64 -1.61 -30.79
C ALA A 268 -30.91 -1.93 -29.46
N PHE A 269 -30.06 -2.95 -29.45
CA PHE A 269 -29.20 -3.29 -28.31
C PHE A 269 -28.23 -2.16 -27.97
N ALA A 270 -27.56 -1.57 -28.97
CA ALA A 270 -26.68 -0.43 -28.77
C ALA A 270 -27.42 0.76 -28.14
N GLY A 271 -28.61 1.10 -28.65
CA GLY A 271 -29.49 2.13 -28.08
C GLY A 271 -29.88 1.84 -26.63
N ALA A 272 -30.30 0.60 -26.34
CA ALA A 272 -30.66 0.18 -24.99
C ALA A 272 -29.48 0.29 -24.02
N TYR A 273 -28.28 -0.16 -24.40
CA TYR A 273 -27.10 -0.08 -23.54
C TYR A 273 -26.62 1.36 -23.30
N MET A 274 -26.69 2.24 -24.31
CA MET A 274 -26.43 3.67 -24.13
C MET A 274 -27.40 4.28 -23.12
N LEU A 275 -28.69 3.96 -23.24
CA LEU A 275 -29.72 4.43 -22.31
C LEU A 275 -29.44 3.91 -20.89
N VAL A 276 -29.28 2.59 -20.71
CA VAL A 276 -28.97 2.01 -19.40
C VAL A 276 -27.72 2.67 -18.79
N ASN A 277 -26.66 2.89 -19.58
CA ASN A 277 -25.46 3.52 -19.08
C ASN A 277 -25.69 4.97 -18.60
N ILE A 278 -26.46 5.78 -19.34
CA ILE A 278 -26.80 7.16 -18.92
C ILE A 278 -27.49 7.15 -17.55
N PHE A 279 -28.44 6.25 -17.34
CA PHE A 279 -29.12 6.17 -16.06
C PHE A 279 -28.20 5.64 -14.95
N TYR A 280 -27.33 4.67 -15.22
CA TYR A 280 -26.32 4.24 -14.25
C TYR A 280 -25.36 5.37 -13.88
N TRP A 281 -24.99 6.22 -14.84
CA TRP A 281 -24.21 7.44 -14.59
C TRP A 281 -24.97 8.44 -13.71
N ILE A 282 -26.25 8.70 -13.99
CA ILE A 282 -27.11 9.53 -13.14
C ILE A 282 -27.20 8.94 -11.73
N GLY A 283 -27.38 7.63 -11.63
CA GLY A 283 -27.41 6.90 -10.36
C GLY A 283 -26.11 7.02 -9.58
N ALA A 284 -24.95 6.98 -10.25
CA ALA A 284 -23.63 7.14 -9.64
C ALA A 284 -23.32 8.60 -9.24
N ALA A 285 -23.87 9.58 -9.97
CA ALA A 285 -23.72 11.01 -9.66
C ALA A 285 -24.57 11.45 -8.46
N LEU A 286 -25.64 10.70 -8.15
CA LEU A 286 -26.43 10.95 -6.94
C LEU A 286 -25.59 10.63 -5.71
N PRO A 287 -25.79 11.41 -4.63
CA PRO A 287 -24.91 11.25 -3.50
C PRO A 287 -25.25 10.00 -2.67
N PRO A 288 -24.28 9.43 -1.93
CA PRO A 288 -24.45 8.13 -1.27
C PRO A 288 -25.68 8.04 -0.35
N ALA A 289 -26.00 9.11 0.37
CA ALA A 289 -27.18 9.17 1.26
C ALA A 289 -28.51 8.96 0.52
N SER A 290 -28.60 9.25 -0.78
CA SER A 290 -29.82 9.07 -1.55
C SER A 290 -30.16 7.58 -1.77
N HIS A 291 -29.17 6.70 -1.74
CA HIS A 291 -29.37 5.25 -1.93
C HIS A 291 -29.76 4.53 -0.64
N TRP A 292 -29.43 5.10 0.52
CA TRP A 292 -29.64 4.52 1.84
C TRP A 292 -30.84 5.14 2.56
N ASP A 293 -31.57 4.32 3.29
CA ASP A 293 -32.54 4.77 4.30
C ASP A 293 -31.79 4.98 5.62
N LEU A 294 -31.45 6.24 5.91
CA LEU A 294 -30.75 6.65 7.13
C LEU A 294 -31.70 7.09 8.24
N SER A 295 -33.01 6.82 8.13
CA SER A 295 -34.03 7.36 9.05
C SER A 295 -33.88 6.97 10.52
N ARG A 296 -33.06 5.97 10.84
CA ARG A 296 -32.65 5.61 12.21
C ARG A 296 -31.72 6.64 12.84
N LEU A 297 -30.87 7.30 12.05
CA LEU A 297 -29.83 8.21 12.54
C LEU A 297 -30.30 9.66 12.33
N GLN A 298 -30.55 10.37 13.42
CA GLN A 298 -30.84 11.80 13.39
C GLN A 298 -29.57 12.59 13.61
N VAL A 299 -29.40 13.65 12.83
CA VAL A 299 -28.18 14.45 12.77
C VAL A 299 -28.57 15.88 13.07
N HIS A 300 -28.13 16.40 14.21
CA HIS A 300 -28.33 17.78 14.61
C HIS A 300 -27.01 18.54 14.43
N LEU A 301 -27.03 19.56 13.58
CA LEU A 301 -25.84 20.38 13.31
C LEU A 301 -25.68 21.44 14.40
N ILE A 302 -24.47 21.54 14.94
CA ILE A 302 -24.13 22.43 16.06
C ILE A 302 -23.30 23.59 15.52
N GLU A 303 -23.72 24.81 15.84
CA GLU A 303 -22.99 26.01 15.42
C GLU A 303 -21.89 26.37 16.42
N VAL A 304 -20.63 26.33 15.97
CA VAL A 304 -19.48 26.68 16.81
C VAL A 304 -19.04 28.12 16.52
N HIS A 305 -19.12 28.96 17.53
CA HIS A 305 -18.68 30.35 17.53
C HIS A 305 -17.36 30.50 18.30
N GLY A 306 -16.46 31.34 17.77
CA GLY A 306 -15.15 31.59 18.38
C GLY A 306 -14.05 30.67 17.85
N GLY A 307 -12.99 30.49 18.64
CA GLY A 307 -11.79 29.74 18.24
C GLY A 307 -10.98 30.37 17.09
N ALA A 308 -11.24 31.64 16.76
CA ALA A 308 -10.44 32.43 15.84
C ALA A 308 -9.40 33.24 16.61
N PRO A 309 -8.26 33.64 15.99
CA PRO A 309 -7.33 34.55 16.65
C PRO A 309 -8.03 35.86 17.03
N PRO A 310 -7.68 36.49 18.17
CA PRO A 310 -8.28 37.74 18.61
C PRO A 310 -8.12 38.84 17.54
N ARG A 311 -9.07 39.78 17.47
CA ARG A 311 -9.12 40.84 16.45
C ARG A 311 -7.83 41.65 16.33
N SER A 312 -7.06 41.78 17.42
CA SER A 312 -5.75 42.44 17.43
C SER A 312 -4.69 41.69 16.61
N ALA A 313 -4.65 40.35 16.69
CA ALA A 313 -3.74 39.51 15.93
C ALA A 313 -4.13 39.45 14.44
N GLN A 314 -5.43 39.38 14.14
CA GLN A 314 -5.94 39.42 12.75
C GLN A 314 -5.51 40.70 12.01
N ARG A 315 -5.50 41.85 12.70
CA ARG A 315 -5.14 43.16 12.10
C ARG A 315 -3.66 43.28 11.74
N VAL A 316 -2.77 42.55 12.43
CA VAL A 316 -1.32 42.52 12.16
C VAL A 316 -1.02 41.66 10.93
N GLU A 317 -1.69 40.51 10.78
CA GLU A 317 -1.49 39.60 9.64
C GLU A 317 -2.08 40.14 8.32
N ILE A 318 -3.20 40.86 8.37
CA ILE A 318 -3.79 41.51 7.19
C ILE A 318 -2.79 42.48 6.55
N LYS A 319 -2.04 43.25 7.36
CA LYS A 319 -0.99 44.16 6.86
C LYS A 319 0.19 43.45 6.19
N GLN A 320 0.55 42.24 6.64
CA GLN A 320 1.66 41.46 6.06
C GLN A 320 1.27 40.75 4.76
N THR A 321 0.01 40.34 4.60
CA THR A 321 -0.47 39.61 3.42
C THR A 321 -0.87 40.52 2.26
N THR A 322 -1.34 41.74 2.52
CA THR A 322 -1.61 42.75 1.47
C THR A 322 -0.35 43.35 0.83
N ALA A 323 0.84 43.09 1.35
CA ALA A 323 2.10 43.56 0.74
C ALA A 323 2.50 42.77 -0.52
N THR A 324 1.88 41.60 -0.77
CA THR A 324 2.27 40.68 -1.86
C THR A 324 1.11 40.33 -2.81
N ALA A 325 -0.13 40.74 -2.53
CA ALA A 325 -1.29 40.41 -3.34
C ALA A 325 -1.96 41.67 -3.90
N THR A 326 -1.84 41.86 -5.22
CA THR A 326 -2.65 42.80 -6.00
C THR A 326 -4.14 42.43 -5.90
N ALA A 327 -4.94 43.43 -5.53
CA ALA A 327 -6.40 43.52 -5.64
C ALA A 327 -7.23 42.28 -5.24
N ALA A 328 -7.80 42.29 -4.03
CA ALA A 328 -8.94 41.44 -3.70
C ALA A 328 -9.98 42.18 -2.84
N THR A 329 -11.22 42.06 -3.29
CA THR A 329 -12.50 42.57 -2.78
C THR A 329 -12.66 42.46 -1.26
N GLU A 330 -13.29 43.46 -0.63
CA GLU A 330 -13.64 43.41 0.79
C GLU A 330 -14.46 42.14 1.14
N PRO A 331 -14.13 41.44 2.23
CA PRO A 331 -14.85 40.23 2.63
C PRO A 331 -16.29 40.55 3.04
N LYS A 332 -17.24 39.72 2.60
CA LYS A 332 -18.66 39.84 2.98
C LYS A 332 -18.84 39.60 4.48
N ARG A 333 -19.82 40.26 5.09
CA ARG A 333 -20.14 40.18 6.53
C ARG A 333 -20.39 38.72 6.95
N GLY A 334 -19.43 38.12 7.66
CA GLY A 334 -19.53 36.74 8.19
C GLY A 334 -18.50 35.76 7.62
N GLU A 335 -17.78 36.11 6.56
CA GLU A 335 -16.69 35.28 6.03
C GLU A 335 -15.35 35.61 6.73
N PRO A 336 -14.50 34.61 7.03
CA PRO A 336 -13.19 34.86 7.61
C PRO A 336 -12.32 35.62 6.60
N ALA A 337 -11.66 36.69 7.04
CA ALA A 337 -10.82 37.56 6.20
C ALA A 337 -9.62 36.83 5.54
N ARG A 338 -9.31 35.60 5.99
CA ARG A 338 -8.31 34.71 5.41
C ARG A 338 -8.75 33.25 5.52
N PRO A 339 -8.24 32.33 4.68
CA PRO A 339 -8.51 30.91 4.84
C PRO A 339 -8.00 30.39 6.20
N PRO A 340 -8.75 29.50 6.87
CA PRO A 340 -8.35 28.94 8.16
C PRO A 340 -7.12 28.04 8.01
N THR A 341 -6.24 28.07 9.02
CA THR A 341 -5.05 27.20 9.06
C THR A 341 -5.35 25.88 9.75
N TYR A 342 -4.51 24.86 9.50
CA TYR A 342 -4.63 23.57 10.16
C TYR A 342 -4.54 23.66 11.70
N THR A 343 -3.69 24.54 12.23
CA THR A 343 -3.55 24.76 13.68
C THR A 343 -4.79 25.39 14.30
N GLU A 344 -5.51 26.24 13.56
CA GLU A 344 -6.78 26.83 14.00
C GLU A 344 -7.89 25.77 14.01
N ALA A 345 -7.94 24.92 12.98
CA ALA A 345 -8.87 23.80 12.93
C ALA A 345 -8.62 22.82 14.08
N LEU A 346 -7.37 22.43 14.30
CA LEU A 346 -6.98 21.51 15.37
C LEU A 346 -7.25 22.11 16.76
N TRP A 347 -6.98 23.40 16.96
CA TRP A 347 -7.33 24.12 18.20
C TRP A 347 -8.83 24.05 18.48
N LYS A 348 -9.66 24.41 17.50
CA LYS A 348 -11.13 24.37 17.65
C LYS A 348 -11.61 23.00 18.08
N VAL A 349 -11.07 21.93 17.51
CA VAL A 349 -11.41 20.56 17.90
C VAL A 349 -10.96 20.24 19.33
N ILE A 350 -9.74 20.60 19.72
CA ILE A 350 -9.23 20.41 21.10
C ILE A 350 -10.12 21.16 22.09
N ALA A 351 -10.54 22.38 21.76
CA ALA A 351 -11.39 23.17 22.64
C ALA A 351 -12.83 22.63 22.75
N VAL A 352 -13.38 22.01 21.69
CA VAL A 352 -14.68 21.32 21.72
C VAL A 352 -14.62 19.99 22.50
N THR A 353 -13.53 19.25 22.35
CA THR A 353 -13.36 17.94 22.98
C THR A 353 -12.87 18.03 24.42
N GLY A 354 -12.16 19.10 24.77
CA GLY A 354 -11.62 19.35 26.11
C GLY A 354 -10.40 18.50 26.47
N SER A 355 -9.79 17.78 25.52
CA SER A 355 -8.62 16.92 25.76
C SER A 355 -7.67 16.95 24.58
N LYS A 356 -6.37 16.80 24.83
CA LYS A 356 -5.33 16.65 23.79
C LYS A 356 -4.93 15.19 23.52
N ASP A 357 -5.34 14.24 24.34
CA ASP A 357 -4.77 12.89 24.36
C ASP A 357 -5.01 12.14 23.05
N TRP A 358 -6.22 12.24 22.52
CA TRP A 358 -6.61 11.65 21.24
C TRP A 358 -5.76 12.18 20.07
N VAL A 359 -5.26 13.42 20.11
CA VAL A 359 -4.39 13.98 19.06
C VAL A 359 -3.05 13.26 19.00
N LYS A 360 -2.50 12.91 20.17
CA LYS A 360 -1.23 12.18 20.30
C LYS A 360 -1.39 10.73 19.87
N GLU A 361 -2.49 10.09 20.26
CA GLU A 361 -2.81 8.71 19.87
C GLU A 361 -3.02 8.59 18.36
N ALA A 362 -3.72 9.55 17.76
CA ALA A 362 -3.96 9.63 16.32
C ALA A 362 -2.70 9.89 15.47
N GLY A 363 -1.66 10.47 16.07
CA GLY A 363 -0.49 10.95 15.33
C GLY A 363 -0.78 12.13 14.40
N TRP A 364 -1.81 12.94 14.69
CA TRP A 364 -2.21 14.08 13.86
C TRP A 364 -1.41 15.36 14.11
N ALA A 365 -0.49 15.34 15.06
CA ALA A 365 0.52 16.35 15.30
C ALA A 365 1.94 15.74 15.19
N PRO A 366 2.93 16.45 14.63
CA PRO A 366 4.32 16.01 14.61
C PRO A 366 4.87 15.69 16.02
N LYS A 367 5.68 14.63 16.11
CA LYS A 367 6.33 14.19 17.36
C LYS A 367 7.56 15.04 17.71
N THR A 368 7.38 16.34 17.83
CA THR A 368 8.44 17.29 18.20
C THR A 368 8.13 17.93 19.56
N ALA A 369 9.16 18.40 20.27
CA ALA A 369 8.97 19.04 21.57
C ALA A 369 8.08 20.29 21.48
N ALA A 370 8.26 21.13 20.45
CA ALA A 370 7.44 22.32 20.21
C ALA A 370 5.95 21.99 20.04
N TRP A 371 5.63 20.90 19.34
CA TRP A 371 4.24 20.45 19.19
C TRP A 371 3.67 19.85 20.49
N ALA A 372 4.50 19.21 21.31
CA ALA A 372 4.07 18.73 22.62
C ALA A 372 3.75 19.89 23.57
N ASP A 373 4.61 20.91 23.61
CA ASP A 373 4.42 22.14 24.38
C ASP A 373 3.17 22.91 23.91
N TRP A 374 2.99 23.03 22.59
CA TRP A 374 1.80 23.63 21.99
C TRP A 374 0.50 22.91 22.34
N LEU A 375 0.49 21.57 22.32
CA LEU A 375 -0.69 20.78 22.71
C LEU A 375 -1.02 20.94 24.20
N ASN A 376 -0.01 21.11 25.06
CA ASN A 376 -0.21 21.36 26.48
C ASN A 376 -0.84 22.74 26.70
N GLU A 377 -0.32 23.79 26.04
CA GLU A 377 -0.87 25.15 26.13
C GLU A 377 -2.29 25.21 25.56
N ALA A 378 -2.58 24.48 24.48
CA ALA A 378 -3.92 24.36 23.93
C ALA A 378 -4.90 23.78 24.96
N GLU A 379 -4.57 22.64 25.57
CA GLU A 379 -5.44 22.03 26.58
C GLU A 379 -5.67 22.94 27.79
N GLU A 380 -4.63 23.61 28.28
CA GLU A 380 -4.75 24.60 29.36
C GLU A 380 -5.65 25.77 28.96
N ALA A 381 -5.54 26.25 27.71
CA ALA A 381 -6.40 27.30 27.18
C ALA A 381 -7.87 26.86 27.07
N ALA A 382 -8.14 25.57 26.80
CA ALA A 382 -9.48 25.01 26.74
C ALA A 382 -10.09 24.78 28.13
N LEU A 383 -9.27 24.36 29.11
CA LEU A 383 -9.70 24.13 30.48
C LEU A 383 -9.93 25.44 31.26
N SER A 384 -9.16 26.48 30.97
CA SER A 384 -9.27 27.78 31.65
C SER A 384 -10.58 28.52 31.35
N GLU A 385 -11.08 28.45 30.11
CA GLU A 385 -12.40 28.95 29.74
C GLU A 385 -13.20 27.83 29.07
N PRO A 386 -13.96 27.04 29.84
CA PRO A 386 -14.73 25.94 29.29
C PRO A 386 -15.78 26.45 28.30
N MET A 387 -16.06 25.62 27.29
CA MET A 387 -17.05 25.90 26.24
C MET A 387 -18.42 26.20 26.84
N LYS A 388 -19.05 27.31 26.43
CA LYS A 388 -20.42 27.64 26.85
C LYS A 388 -21.41 27.13 25.80
N VAL A 389 -22.37 26.33 26.25
CA VAL A 389 -23.45 25.76 25.45
C VAL A 389 -24.70 26.61 25.62
N ALA A 390 -25.27 27.06 24.52
CA ALA A 390 -26.59 27.70 24.46
C ALA A 390 -27.44 26.99 23.40
N SER A 391 -28.76 27.06 23.48
CA SER A 391 -29.65 26.64 22.39
C SER A 391 -30.65 27.75 22.06
N TYR A 392 -31.03 27.85 20.78
CA TYR A 392 -32.09 28.74 20.31
C TYR A 392 -32.97 28.03 19.30
N TYR A 393 -34.23 28.45 19.19
CA TYR A 393 -35.16 27.91 18.19
C TYR A 393 -35.06 28.73 16.90
N LYS A 394 -34.87 28.08 15.75
CA LYS A 394 -34.97 28.72 14.43
C LYS A 394 -36.42 29.08 14.12
N GLU A 395 -36.62 29.98 13.15
CA GLU A 395 -37.94 30.32 12.61
C GLU A 395 -38.72 29.09 12.09
N ASP A 396 -38.01 28.02 11.69
CA ASP A 396 -38.57 26.72 11.27
C ASP A 396 -38.99 25.79 12.44
N GLY A 397 -38.89 26.25 13.70
CA GLY A 397 -39.27 25.49 14.90
C GLY A 397 -38.27 24.42 15.36
N GLN A 398 -37.12 24.27 14.69
CA GLN A 398 -36.04 23.36 15.11
C GLN A 398 -35.13 24.01 16.16
N GLU A 399 -34.83 23.27 17.24
CA GLU A 399 -33.85 23.67 18.25
C GLU A 399 -32.43 23.52 17.69
N GLN A 400 -31.63 24.58 17.79
CA GLN A 400 -30.25 24.60 17.36
C GLN A 400 -29.32 24.90 18.54
N GLU A 401 -28.34 24.02 18.74
CA GLU A 401 -27.29 24.21 19.74
C GLU A 401 -26.18 25.12 19.18
N VAL A 402 -25.75 26.07 20.01
CA VAL A 402 -24.65 27.00 19.77
C VAL A 402 -23.59 26.81 20.83
N TRP A 403 -22.37 26.55 20.39
CA TRP A 403 -21.22 26.39 21.26
C TRP A 403 -20.29 27.57 21.09
N THR A 404 -19.96 28.25 22.17
CA THR A 404 -19.01 29.36 22.17
C THR A 404 -17.71 28.94 22.84
N ILE A 405 -16.61 29.13 22.10
CA ILE A 405 -15.26 28.72 22.48
C ILE A 405 -14.37 29.96 22.61
N ARG A 406 -13.40 29.90 23.54
CA ARG A 406 -12.35 30.91 23.69
C ARG A 406 -11.60 31.17 22.38
N ASN A 407 -11.37 32.45 22.09
CA ASN A 407 -10.48 32.87 21.02
C ASN A 407 -9.02 32.74 21.47
N TRP A 408 -8.22 31.99 20.73
CA TRP A 408 -6.80 31.78 21.01
C TRP A 408 -6.01 31.79 19.69
N ASP A 409 -4.86 32.45 19.70
CA ASP A 409 -3.99 32.56 18.52
C ASP A 409 -3.08 31.32 18.43
N SER A 410 -3.66 30.26 17.90
CA SER A 410 -3.02 28.94 17.87
C SER A 410 -1.78 28.92 16.95
N ARG A 411 -1.73 29.76 15.91
CA ARG A 411 -0.59 29.87 15.00
C ARG A 411 0.60 30.54 15.67
N ARG A 412 0.37 31.68 16.32
CA ARG A 412 1.43 32.43 16.99
C ARG A 412 2.02 31.61 18.13
N ALA A 413 1.19 30.93 18.92
CA ALA A 413 1.65 30.02 19.97
C ALA A 413 2.63 28.97 19.41
N LEU A 414 2.30 28.34 18.27
CA LEU A 414 3.21 27.35 17.65
C LEU A 414 4.52 27.99 17.17
N SER A 415 4.46 29.18 16.57
CA SER A 415 5.67 29.89 16.13
C SER A 415 6.60 30.23 17.31
N THR A 416 6.02 30.66 18.43
CA THR A 416 6.77 30.95 19.66
C THR A 416 7.44 29.69 20.21
N HIS A 417 6.74 28.55 20.23
CA HIS A 417 7.33 27.27 20.66
C HIS A 417 8.39 26.72 19.71
N LEU A 418 8.27 26.97 18.41
CA LEU A 418 9.30 26.60 17.44
C LEU A 418 10.56 27.45 17.60
N GLU A 419 10.42 28.75 17.83
CA GLU A 419 11.55 29.66 18.09
C GLU A 419 12.24 29.35 19.42
N SER A 420 11.46 29.12 20.49
CA SER A 420 12.02 28.77 21.79
C SER A 420 12.78 27.44 21.76
N ASN A 421 12.31 26.45 20.98
CA ASN A 421 12.97 25.16 20.84
C ASN A 421 14.18 25.16 19.88
N LYS A 422 14.38 26.17 19.00
CA LYS A 422 15.60 26.27 18.17
C LYS A 422 16.88 26.40 19.00
N PHE A 423 16.78 27.02 20.17
CA PHE A 423 17.91 27.29 21.07
C PHE A 423 18.05 26.26 22.19
N ARG A 424 17.19 25.22 22.25
CA ARG A 424 17.40 24.11 23.18
C ARG A 424 18.53 23.20 22.65
N PRO A 425 19.65 23.02 23.37
CA PRO A 425 20.62 21.99 23.01
C PRO A 425 19.89 20.63 22.98
N ARG A 426 20.19 19.79 21.98
CA ARG A 426 19.68 18.41 21.92
C ARG A 426 20.32 17.62 23.07
N THR A 427 19.78 17.75 24.28
CA THR A 427 20.10 16.86 25.38
C THR A 427 19.53 15.49 25.05
N ILE A 428 20.41 14.50 25.00
CA ILE A 428 20.07 13.09 25.18
C ILE A 428 19.63 12.97 26.64
N ASP A 429 18.42 13.44 26.96
CA ASP A 429 17.72 13.24 28.23
C ASP A 429 16.44 14.09 28.20
N SER A 430 15.34 13.51 27.72
CA SER A 430 13.98 14.07 27.85
C SER A 430 13.05 13.13 28.61
N ALA A 431 13.61 12.32 29.51
CA ALA A 431 12.85 11.49 30.45
C ALA A 431 13.06 11.89 31.93
N THR A 432 13.90 12.89 32.22
CA THR A 432 14.38 13.12 33.61
C THR A 432 14.31 14.58 34.11
N SER A 433 13.88 15.56 33.32
CA SER A 433 13.96 16.99 33.71
C SER A 433 12.65 17.66 34.15
N ALA A 434 11.62 16.90 34.53
CA ALA A 434 10.35 17.47 35.03
C ALA A 434 10.27 17.60 36.58
N TRP A 435 11.37 17.34 37.31
CA TRP A 435 11.34 17.21 38.78
C TRP A 435 12.17 18.24 39.56
N ARG A 436 12.49 19.39 38.97
CA ARG A 436 13.39 20.34 39.66
C ARG A 436 13.06 21.81 39.45
N GLU A 437 11.83 22.22 39.73
CA GLU A 437 11.54 23.62 40.05
C GLU A 437 10.27 23.69 40.92
N ASN A 438 10.36 24.50 41.98
CA ASN A 438 9.34 24.78 43.01
C ASN A 438 9.35 23.86 44.25
N GLY A 439 10.39 24.02 45.08
CA GLY A 439 10.32 23.77 46.51
C GLY A 439 10.84 24.99 47.28
N GLY A 440 9.94 25.73 47.93
CA GLY A 440 10.23 26.95 48.69
C GLY A 440 9.04 27.46 49.53
N ILE A 441 8.70 26.68 50.56
CA ILE A 441 8.09 27.00 51.88
C ILE A 441 7.06 28.15 51.99
N THR A 442 5.83 27.80 52.41
CA THR A 442 5.06 28.52 53.45
C THR A 442 4.14 27.54 54.19
N GLU A 443 4.12 27.64 55.52
CA GLU A 443 3.44 26.74 56.47
C GLU A 443 1.90 26.85 56.42
N GLN A 444 1.20 25.71 56.59
CA GLN A 444 0.19 25.42 57.65
C GLN A 444 -0.62 24.16 57.31
N ARG A 445 -0.72 23.20 58.26
CA ARG A 445 -1.59 21.99 58.27
C ARG A 445 -3.07 22.37 58.49
N PRO A 446 -4.14 21.55 58.25
CA PRO A 446 -4.28 20.05 58.13
C PRO A 446 -5.32 19.63 57.02
N PRO A 447 -6.00 18.44 56.92
CA PRO A 447 -5.95 17.14 57.62
C PRO A 447 -5.70 15.91 56.69
N SER A 448 -5.32 14.78 57.31
CA SER A 448 -5.23 13.38 56.80
C SER A 448 -4.81 13.18 55.32
N GLN A 449 -3.53 12.82 55.10
CA GLN A 449 -3.02 12.38 53.80
C GLN A 449 -3.79 11.14 53.29
N PRO A 450 -4.33 11.14 52.05
CA PRO A 450 -4.46 9.89 51.30
C PRO A 450 -3.04 9.42 50.95
N GLU A 451 -2.75 8.14 51.18
CA GLU A 451 -1.49 7.50 50.80
C GLU A 451 -1.09 7.94 49.39
N ALA A 452 0.13 8.46 49.25
CA ALA A 452 0.63 8.98 47.99
C ALA A 452 0.46 7.94 46.87
N ALA A 453 -0.44 8.23 45.92
CA ALA A 453 -0.68 7.39 44.77
C ALA A 453 0.62 7.23 43.97
N MET A 454 1.27 6.06 44.09
CA MET A 454 2.45 5.73 43.29
C MET A 454 2.09 5.86 41.80
N PRO A 455 2.97 6.45 40.95
CA PRO A 455 2.69 6.64 39.54
C PRO A 455 2.39 5.29 38.85
N PHE A 456 1.18 5.15 38.31
CA PHE A 456 0.72 3.91 37.68
C PHE A 456 1.40 3.70 36.32
N THR A 457 2.39 2.80 36.26
CA THR A 457 2.98 2.35 34.99
C THR A 457 2.16 1.18 34.45
N LYS A 458 1.39 1.38 33.37
CA LYS A 458 0.56 0.33 32.76
C LYS A 458 1.43 -0.87 32.35
N VAL A 459 1.23 -2.01 33.02
CA VAL A 459 1.97 -3.25 32.74
C VAL A 459 1.44 -3.90 31.45
N VAL A 460 2.08 -3.61 30.31
CA VAL A 460 1.70 -4.16 29.00
C VAL A 460 2.18 -5.61 28.80
N LYS A 461 3.33 -5.97 29.39
CA LYS A 461 3.92 -7.31 29.28
C LYS A 461 3.91 -8.01 30.64
N ASN A 462 2.80 -8.68 30.92
CA ASN A 462 2.62 -9.46 32.14
C ASN A 462 3.02 -10.93 31.95
N SER A 463 3.05 -11.71 33.04
CA SER A 463 3.31 -13.16 32.97
C SER A 463 2.39 -13.89 31.96
N PRO A 464 1.06 -13.63 31.93
CA PRO A 464 0.17 -14.17 30.90
C PRO A 464 0.58 -13.85 29.46
N TYR A 465 1.08 -12.64 29.19
CA TYR A 465 1.58 -12.24 27.86
C TYR A 465 2.73 -13.15 27.44
N PHE A 466 3.74 -13.33 28.29
CA PHE A 466 4.90 -14.17 27.95
C PHE A 466 4.53 -15.64 27.82
N SER A 467 3.60 -16.13 28.65
CA SER A 467 3.07 -17.50 28.54
C SER A 467 2.40 -17.75 27.18
N ARG A 468 1.71 -16.74 26.63
CA ARG A 468 1.01 -16.83 25.33
C ARG A 468 1.84 -16.35 24.13
N PHE A 469 3.02 -15.79 24.37
CA PHE A 469 3.81 -15.17 23.30
C PHE A 469 4.46 -16.22 22.40
N GLN A 470 3.93 -16.37 21.20
CA GLN A 470 4.49 -17.30 20.21
C GLN A 470 5.70 -16.68 19.51
N THR A 471 6.90 -17.14 19.86
CA THR A 471 8.13 -16.67 19.20
C THR A 471 8.18 -17.10 17.74
N LYS A 472 8.38 -16.14 16.83
CA LYS A 472 8.59 -16.43 15.40
C LYS A 472 9.96 -17.11 15.17
N TYR A 473 10.15 -17.72 14.01
CA TYR A 473 11.42 -18.36 13.63
C TYR A 473 12.62 -17.42 13.81
N ARG A 474 13.77 -17.96 14.26
CA ARG A 474 14.98 -17.19 14.59
C ARG A 474 15.39 -16.18 13.50
N ARG A 475 15.40 -16.61 12.23
CA ARG A 475 15.78 -15.77 11.08
C ARG A 475 14.74 -14.70 10.73
N ARG A 476 13.46 -14.92 11.08
CA ARG A 476 12.40 -13.92 10.95
C ARG A 476 12.50 -12.87 12.06
N ARG A 477 12.80 -13.29 13.30
CA ARG A 477 13.05 -12.36 14.42
C ARG A 477 14.24 -11.45 14.14
N SER A 478 15.29 -11.97 13.50
CA SER A 478 16.43 -11.16 13.08
C SER A 478 16.21 -10.38 11.77
N GLY A 479 15.03 -10.47 11.14
CA GLY A 479 14.75 -9.79 9.88
C GLY A 479 15.67 -10.18 8.71
N LYS A 480 16.15 -11.43 8.65
CA LYS A 480 17.13 -11.88 7.63
C LYS A 480 16.54 -12.78 6.55
N THR A 481 15.31 -13.25 6.70
CA THR A 481 14.71 -14.22 5.77
C THR A 481 13.22 -14.00 5.69
N ASP A 482 12.74 -13.86 4.46
CA ASP A 482 11.34 -14.08 4.14
C ASP A 482 11.11 -15.59 3.88
N TYR A 483 10.39 -16.23 4.80
CA TYR A 483 10.05 -17.65 4.69
C TYR A 483 9.00 -17.92 3.61
N TYR A 484 8.19 -16.93 3.22
CA TYR A 484 7.16 -17.09 2.20
C TYR A 484 7.79 -17.27 0.81
N ALA A 485 8.73 -16.41 0.44
CA ALA A 485 9.54 -16.57 -0.76
C ALA A 485 10.43 -17.81 -0.68
N ARG A 486 11.16 -18.01 0.43
CA ARG A 486 12.07 -19.15 0.60
C ARG A 486 11.36 -20.50 0.44
N LYS A 487 10.16 -20.66 0.99
CA LYS A 487 9.37 -21.90 0.85
C LYS A 487 9.16 -22.29 -0.62
N ARG A 488 8.91 -21.32 -1.50
CA ARG A 488 8.69 -21.55 -2.94
C ARG A 488 9.99 -21.79 -3.70
N LEU A 489 11.05 -21.10 -3.31
CA LEU A 489 12.37 -21.28 -3.91
C LEU A 489 12.97 -22.65 -3.58
N VAL A 490 12.75 -23.15 -2.36
CA VAL A 490 13.30 -24.45 -1.89
C VAL A 490 12.41 -25.64 -2.28
N ALA A 491 11.09 -25.47 -2.34
CA ALA A 491 10.20 -26.57 -2.70
C ALA A 491 10.55 -27.13 -4.09
N GLN A 492 10.89 -28.42 -4.11
CA GLN A 492 11.14 -29.21 -5.31
C GLN A 492 9.94 -30.13 -5.55
N ALA A 493 9.66 -30.44 -6.82
CA ALA A 493 8.63 -31.40 -7.17
C ALA A 493 9.01 -32.79 -6.63
N LYS A 494 8.11 -33.44 -5.89
CA LYS A 494 8.41 -34.69 -5.17
C LYS A 494 8.80 -35.85 -6.09
N ASN A 495 8.35 -35.82 -7.35
CA ASN A 495 8.74 -36.78 -8.38
C ASN A 495 10.23 -36.69 -8.79
N LYS A 496 10.93 -35.62 -8.41
CA LYS A 496 12.37 -35.45 -8.66
C LYS A 496 13.24 -35.95 -7.49
N TYR A 497 12.64 -36.56 -6.47
CA TYR A 497 13.33 -37.17 -5.32
C TYR A 497 14.43 -36.26 -4.73
N ASN A 498 15.69 -36.72 -4.73
CA ASN A 498 16.83 -36.00 -4.16
C ASN A 498 17.48 -34.99 -5.11
N ALA A 499 16.90 -34.73 -6.29
CA ALA A 499 17.46 -33.75 -7.22
C ALA A 499 17.49 -32.35 -6.59
N PRO A 500 18.68 -31.78 -6.34
CA PRO A 500 18.80 -30.50 -5.65
C PRO A 500 18.21 -29.37 -6.48
N LYS A 501 17.61 -28.40 -5.79
CA LYS A 501 17.15 -27.14 -6.39
C LYS A 501 18.15 -26.04 -6.02
N TYR A 502 18.98 -25.65 -6.98
CA TYR A 502 20.00 -24.63 -6.79
C TYR A 502 19.40 -23.23 -6.80
N ARG A 503 19.85 -22.40 -5.87
CA ARG A 503 19.46 -20.99 -5.77
C ARG A 503 20.69 -20.12 -5.89
N LEU A 504 20.61 -19.11 -6.73
CA LEU A 504 21.57 -18.01 -6.82
C LEU A 504 21.22 -16.99 -5.74
N VAL A 505 21.87 -17.10 -4.59
CA VAL A 505 21.70 -16.20 -3.45
C VAL A 505 22.56 -14.97 -3.67
N VAL A 506 21.91 -13.83 -3.89
CA VAL A 506 22.60 -12.54 -4.04
C VAL A 506 22.30 -11.65 -2.85
N ARG A 507 23.34 -11.14 -2.18
CA ARG A 507 23.20 -10.24 -1.03
C ARG A 507 24.15 -9.07 -1.16
N PHE A 508 23.61 -7.88 -0.97
CA PHE A 508 24.40 -6.67 -0.82
C PHE A 508 24.59 -6.39 0.67
N THR A 509 25.84 -6.16 1.05
CA THR A 509 26.17 -5.48 2.30
C THR A 509 26.41 -3.99 1.98
N ASN A 510 26.75 -3.19 2.98
CA ASN A 510 27.01 -1.77 2.74
C ASN A 510 28.27 -1.52 1.88
N ARG A 511 29.20 -2.48 1.79
CA ARG A 511 30.50 -2.30 1.14
C ARG A 511 30.93 -3.48 0.24
N ASP A 512 30.11 -4.52 0.13
CA ASP A 512 30.48 -5.76 -0.57
C ASP A 512 29.24 -6.44 -1.14
N ILE A 513 29.44 -7.20 -2.22
CA ILE A 513 28.43 -8.03 -2.89
C ILE A 513 28.78 -9.49 -2.66
N ILE A 514 27.78 -10.28 -2.30
CA ILE A 514 27.89 -11.71 -2.05
C ILE A 514 27.03 -12.45 -3.07
N ALA A 515 27.63 -13.29 -3.89
CA ALA A 515 26.93 -14.17 -4.82
C ALA A 515 27.28 -15.63 -4.50
N GLN A 516 26.26 -16.47 -4.28
CA GLN A 516 26.46 -17.87 -3.89
C GLN A 516 25.46 -18.78 -4.60
N LEU A 517 25.93 -19.95 -5.06
CA LEU A 517 25.05 -21.03 -5.48
C LEU A 517 24.80 -21.96 -4.28
N VAL A 518 23.53 -22.11 -3.91
CA VAL A 518 23.14 -22.75 -2.65
C VAL A 518 22.04 -23.79 -2.87
N THR A 519 22.24 -24.97 -2.31
CA THR A 519 21.21 -26.02 -2.19
C THR A 519 20.66 -26.07 -0.76
N ALA A 520 19.44 -26.57 -0.61
CA ALA A 520 18.79 -26.68 0.69
C ALA A 520 18.79 -28.14 1.18
N GLU A 521 19.30 -28.37 2.38
CA GLU A 521 19.17 -29.64 3.11
C GLU A 521 18.48 -29.40 4.46
N ILE A 522 18.03 -30.47 5.09
CA ILE A 522 17.36 -30.43 6.41
C ILE A 522 18.32 -29.94 7.51
N THR A 523 19.60 -30.34 7.43
CA THR A 523 20.64 -29.94 8.39
C THR A 523 21.01 -28.47 8.25
N GLY A 524 21.01 -27.95 7.01
CA GLY A 524 21.32 -26.58 6.67
C GLY A 524 21.60 -26.43 5.18
N ASP A 525 21.56 -25.19 4.70
CA ASP A 525 21.89 -24.91 3.30
C ASP A 525 23.37 -25.19 3.02
N LYS A 526 23.67 -25.84 1.89
CA LYS A 526 25.04 -26.12 1.43
C LYS A 526 25.40 -25.15 0.31
N VAL A 527 26.58 -24.55 0.43
CA VAL A 527 27.12 -23.66 -0.60
C VAL A 527 27.90 -24.51 -1.60
N PHE A 528 27.50 -24.47 -2.86
CA PHE A 528 28.17 -25.16 -3.96
C PHE A 528 29.39 -24.39 -4.46
N ALA A 529 29.20 -23.09 -4.72
CA ALA A 529 30.23 -22.13 -5.11
C ALA A 529 29.87 -20.74 -4.54
N ALA A 530 30.89 -19.90 -4.33
CA ALA A 530 30.74 -18.55 -3.82
C ALA A 530 31.70 -17.60 -4.54
N ALA A 531 31.27 -16.36 -4.73
CA ALA A 531 32.07 -15.24 -5.18
C ALA A 531 31.68 -13.99 -4.38
N TYR A 532 32.67 -13.16 -4.08
CA TYR A 532 32.50 -11.91 -3.37
C TYR A 532 33.12 -10.76 -4.16
N ALA A 533 32.54 -9.55 -4.08
CA ALA A 533 33.05 -8.42 -4.84
C ALA A 533 34.45 -7.98 -4.40
N HIS A 534 34.82 -8.16 -3.13
CA HIS A 534 36.20 -7.90 -2.69
C HIS A 534 37.26 -8.80 -3.35
N GLU A 535 36.87 -9.89 -4.03
CA GLU A 535 37.79 -10.69 -4.83
C GLU A 535 38.09 -10.05 -6.19
N LEU A 536 37.24 -9.13 -6.67
CA LEU A 536 37.41 -8.45 -7.95
C LEU A 536 38.70 -7.61 -8.03
N LYS A 537 39.26 -7.24 -6.88
CA LYS A 537 40.58 -6.59 -6.80
C LYS A 537 41.69 -7.39 -7.48
N ARG A 538 41.62 -8.73 -7.42
CA ARG A 538 42.58 -9.62 -8.10
C ARG A 538 42.46 -9.58 -9.63
N TYR A 539 41.31 -9.12 -10.11
CA TYR A 539 40.92 -9.05 -11.51
C TYR A 539 41.00 -7.61 -12.05
N GLY A 540 41.62 -6.67 -11.32
CA GLY A 540 41.82 -5.29 -11.77
C GLY A 540 40.75 -4.29 -11.32
N ILE A 541 39.65 -4.73 -10.69
CA ILE A 541 38.61 -3.81 -10.18
C ILE A 541 38.91 -3.50 -8.71
N GLU A 542 39.60 -2.39 -8.46
CA GLU A 542 39.99 -1.98 -7.11
C GLU A 542 38.89 -1.20 -6.38
N ASN A 543 38.23 -0.31 -7.13
CA ASN A 543 37.25 0.66 -6.64
C ASN A 543 35.81 0.28 -7.03
N GLY A 544 34.84 0.93 -6.37
CA GLY A 544 33.43 0.81 -6.79
C GLY A 544 32.78 -0.57 -6.59
N LEU A 545 33.26 -1.40 -5.66
CA LEU A 545 32.85 -2.81 -5.46
C LEU A 545 31.36 -3.07 -5.16
N THR A 546 30.52 -2.04 -5.12
CA THR A 546 29.07 -2.19 -4.90
C THR A 546 28.22 -1.57 -6.01
N ASN A 547 28.80 -1.06 -7.09
CA ASN A 547 28.03 -0.52 -8.22
C ASN A 547 27.38 -1.66 -9.06
N TRP A 548 26.71 -1.30 -10.15
CA TRP A 548 26.02 -2.28 -11.00
C TRP A 548 27.01 -3.19 -11.72
N SER A 549 28.10 -2.62 -12.25
CA SER A 549 29.21 -3.30 -12.95
C SER A 549 29.94 -4.32 -12.09
N ALA A 550 30.28 -3.97 -10.84
CA ALA A 550 30.84 -4.91 -9.87
C ALA A 550 29.85 -6.05 -9.55
N GLY A 551 28.55 -5.76 -9.56
CA GLY A 551 27.51 -6.79 -9.48
C GLY A 551 27.59 -7.78 -10.63
N TYR A 552 27.65 -7.27 -11.87
CA TYR A 552 27.83 -8.08 -13.08
C TYR A 552 29.09 -8.94 -13.01
N ALA A 553 30.25 -8.34 -12.75
CA ALA A 553 31.52 -9.06 -12.65
C ALA A 553 31.51 -10.14 -11.55
N THR A 554 30.90 -9.88 -10.40
CA THR A 554 30.76 -10.88 -9.32
C THR A 554 29.86 -12.06 -9.75
N GLY A 555 28.81 -11.78 -10.51
CA GLY A 555 27.93 -12.80 -11.10
C GLY A 555 28.66 -13.68 -12.11
N LEU A 556 29.41 -13.06 -13.02
CA LEU A 556 30.25 -13.72 -14.02
C LEU A 556 31.29 -14.63 -13.36
N LEU A 557 31.98 -14.12 -12.33
CA LEU A 557 32.96 -14.89 -11.55
C LEU A 557 32.34 -16.11 -10.88
N LEU A 558 31.15 -15.98 -10.29
CA LEU A 558 30.44 -17.11 -9.70
C LEU A 558 30.07 -18.17 -10.75
N ALA A 559 29.60 -17.73 -11.93
CA ALA A 559 29.22 -18.62 -13.01
C ALA A 559 30.41 -19.43 -13.53
N ARG A 560 31.52 -18.77 -13.88
CA ARG A 560 32.73 -19.44 -14.36
C ARG A 560 33.32 -20.39 -13.32
N ARG A 561 33.32 -20.02 -12.02
CA ARG A 561 33.73 -20.95 -10.93
C ARG A 561 32.86 -22.19 -10.84
N ALA A 562 31.55 -22.03 -11.01
CA ALA A 562 30.61 -23.13 -10.88
C ALA A 562 30.71 -24.09 -12.07
N LEU A 563 30.85 -23.57 -13.29
CA LEU A 563 31.00 -24.36 -14.50
C LEU A 563 32.36 -25.07 -14.55
N LYS A 564 33.46 -24.37 -14.23
CA LYS A 564 34.80 -24.97 -14.16
C LYS A 564 34.92 -26.04 -13.07
N LYS A 565 34.09 -25.97 -12.02
CA LYS A 565 34.00 -27.01 -10.99
C LYS A 565 33.21 -28.25 -11.44
N LEU A 566 32.38 -28.11 -12.46
CA LEU A 566 31.56 -29.17 -13.04
C LEU A 566 32.12 -29.67 -14.37
N ASP A 567 33.26 -29.14 -14.81
CA ASP A 567 33.86 -29.41 -16.13
C ASP A 567 32.87 -29.13 -17.28
N LEU A 568 32.13 -28.01 -17.18
CA LEU A 568 31.12 -27.53 -18.13
C LEU A 568 31.45 -26.14 -18.70
N ASP A 569 32.66 -25.66 -18.48
CA ASP A 569 33.08 -24.30 -18.82
C ASP A 569 33.39 -24.09 -20.31
N GLU A 570 33.75 -25.16 -21.02
CA GLU A 570 33.93 -25.21 -22.48
C GLU A 570 32.58 -25.36 -23.20
N ASP A 571 31.70 -26.25 -22.71
CA ASP A 571 30.37 -26.48 -23.29
C ASP A 571 29.46 -25.24 -23.22
N PHE A 572 29.58 -24.47 -22.13
CA PHE A 572 28.74 -23.30 -21.86
C PHE A 572 29.61 -22.07 -21.59
N THR A 573 30.19 -21.50 -22.64
CA THR A 573 30.97 -20.24 -22.58
C THR A 573 30.08 -19.04 -22.24
N GLY A 574 28.82 -19.06 -22.69
CA GLY A 574 27.86 -17.97 -22.50
C GLY A 574 28.07 -16.87 -23.54
N VAL A 575 27.77 -15.62 -23.16
CA VAL A 575 27.99 -14.46 -24.03
C VAL A 575 29.40 -13.94 -23.76
N GLU A 576 30.29 -13.97 -24.76
CA GLU A 576 31.69 -13.53 -24.61
C GLU A 576 31.82 -12.01 -24.56
N GLU A 577 31.14 -11.31 -25.46
CA GLU A 577 31.12 -9.85 -25.51
C GLU A 577 29.79 -9.34 -24.95
N ALA A 578 29.84 -8.61 -23.85
CA ALA A 578 28.65 -8.13 -23.17
C ALA A 578 28.02 -6.95 -23.95
N ASP A 579 27.22 -7.30 -24.96
CA ASP A 579 26.46 -6.40 -25.85
C ASP A 579 25.20 -5.81 -25.19
N GLY A 580 24.75 -6.38 -24.08
CA GLY A 580 23.52 -5.98 -23.39
C GLY A 580 22.26 -6.63 -23.97
N GLU A 581 22.38 -7.55 -24.93
CA GLU A 581 21.23 -8.26 -25.48
C GLU A 581 20.65 -9.25 -24.46
N PHE A 582 19.32 -9.43 -24.50
CA PHE A 582 18.64 -10.42 -23.69
C PHE A 582 18.74 -11.81 -24.34
N THR A 583 19.66 -12.63 -23.82
CA THR A 583 19.80 -14.03 -24.21
C THR A 583 19.80 -14.94 -22.98
N LEU A 584 19.30 -16.17 -23.17
CA LEU A 584 19.38 -17.25 -22.18
C LEU A 584 20.25 -18.36 -22.74
N THR A 585 21.08 -18.96 -21.90
CA THR A 585 21.91 -20.10 -22.30
C THR A 585 21.04 -21.29 -22.65
N GLU A 586 21.07 -21.72 -23.90
CA GLU A 586 20.31 -22.87 -24.40
C GLU A 586 21.04 -24.19 -24.13
N ALA A 587 20.41 -25.32 -24.48
CA ALA A 587 21.06 -26.63 -24.37
C ALA A 587 22.08 -26.79 -25.50
N ALA A 588 23.28 -27.26 -25.16
CA ALA A 588 24.33 -27.53 -26.14
C ALA A 588 24.21 -28.98 -26.64
N GLU A 589 24.43 -29.19 -27.94
CA GLU A 589 24.65 -30.51 -28.52
C GLU A 589 26.11 -30.90 -28.26
N GLY A 590 26.35 -31.95 -27.47
CA GLY A 590 27.71 -32.41 -27.20
C GLY A 590 28.35 -33.10 -28.41
N GLU A 591 29.68 -33.17 -28.45
CA GLU A 591 30.45 -33.88 -29.50
C GLU A 591 30.04 -35.36 -29.64
N ASP A 592 29.51 -35.98 -28.58
CA ASP A 592 29.02 -37.37 -28.55
C ASP A 592 27.58 -37.55 -29.10
N GLY A 593 26.93 -36.47 -29.57
CA GLY A 593 25.53 -36.48 -30.02
C GLY A 593 24.49 -36.50 -28.90
N GLU A 594 24.92 -36.43 -27.62
CA GLU A 594 24.04 -36.36 -26.45
C GLU A 594 23.91 -34.90 -25.96
N SER A 595 22.69 -34.36 -25.92
CA SER A 595 22.45 -32.97 -25.55
C SER A 595 22.73 -32.72 -24.06
N ARG A 596 23.69 -31.84 -23.73
CA ARG A 596 23.96 -31.42 -22.34
C ARG A 596 23.10 -30.23 -21.97
N ARG A 597 22.54 -30.24 -20.75
CA ARG A 597 21.67 -29.17 -20.26
C ARG A 597 22.47 -28.18 -19.41
N PRO A 598 22.25 -26.87 -19.56
CA PRO A 598 22.98 -25.87 -18.80
C PRO A 598 22.63 -25.96 -17.31
N PHE A 599 23.59 -25.54 -16.48
CA PHE A 599 23.41 -25.57 -15.03
C PHE A 599 22.32 -24.57 -14.60
N LYS A 600 21.19 -25.11 -14.11
CA LYS A 600 20.04 -24.28 -13.73
C LYS A 600 20.13 -23.78 -12.28
N ALA A 601 20.03 -22.46 -12.10
CA ALA A 601 19.91 -21.82 -10.79
C ALA A 601 18.76 -20.80 -10.75
N PHE A 602 18.07 -20.70 -9.61
CA PHE A 602 16.98 -19.73 -9.42
C PHE A 602 17.43 -18.54 -8.57
N LEU A 603 17.18 -17.30 -9.01
CA LEU A 603 17.54 -16.11 -8.24
C LEU A 603 16.79 -16.05 -6.89
N ASP A 604 17.55 -15.92 -5.80
CA ASP A 604 17.06 -15.67 -4.45
C ASP A 604 17.42 -14.23 -4.06
N VAL A 605 16.47 -13.31 -4.25
CA VAL A 605 16.62 -11.88 -3.95
C VAL A 605 16.58 -11.54 -2.45
N GLY A 606 16.13 -12.48 -1.61
CA GLY A 606 15.99 -12.27 -0.18
C GLY A 606 14.96 -11.20 0.17
N LEU A 607 15.41 -10.12 0.81
CA LEU A 607 14.57 -8.98 1.22
C LEU A 607 14.76 -7.74 0.32
N HIS A 608 15.57 -7.87 -0.73
CA HIS A 608 15.80 -6.78 -1.66
C HIS A 608 14.52 -6.48 -2.45
N ARG A 609 14.24 -5.19 -2.66
CA ARG A 609 13.11 -4.77 -3.52
C ARG A 609 13.46 -5.06 -4.98
N THR A 610 12.51 -5.58 -5.73
CA THR A 610 12.62 -5.82 -7.18
C THR A 610 12.12 -4.59 -7.95
N SER A 611 12.98 -3.58 -8.09
CA SER A 611 12.76 -2.42 -8.96
C SER A 611 13.56 -2.57 -10.26
N THR A 612 13.08 -1.95 -11.34
CA THR A 612 13.82 -1.87 -12.60
C THR A 612 15.16 -1.14 -12.35
N GLY A 613 16.25 -1.66 -12.91
CA GLY A 613 17.61 -1.12 -12.68
C GLY A 613 18.26 -1.53 -11.35
N ALA A 614 17.62 -2.36 -10.52
CA ALA A 614 18.24 -2.81 -9.27
C ALA A 614 19.53 -3.62 -9.53
N ARG A 615 20.60 -3.28 -8.81
CA ARG A 615 21.94 -3.93 -8.90
C ARG A 615 21.93 -5.46 -8.73
N ILE A 616 20.92 -6.00 -8.05
CA ILE A 616 20.76 -7.45 -7.91
C ILE A 616 20.56 -8.17 -9.25
N PHE A 617 19.98 -7.48 -10.22
CA PHE A 617 19.80 -7.99 -11.57
C PHE A 617 21.09 -7.89 -12.40
N GLY A 618 22.03 -7.01 -12.05
CA GLY A 618 23.39 -7.03 -12.62
C GLY A 618 24.12 -8.34 -12.29
N VAL A 619 24.07 -8.78 -11.03
CA VAL A 619 24.63 -10.09 -10.62
C VAL A 619 23.94 -11.25 -11.34
N MET A 620 22.62 -11.15 -11.54
CA MET A 620 21.86 -12.15 -12.30
C MET A 620 22.29 -12.19 -13.77
N LYS A 621 22.46 -11.02 -14.40
CA LYS A 621 22.87 -10.88 -15.81
C LYS A 621 24.28 -11.45 -16.00
N GLY A 622 25.25 -11.05 -15.18
CA GLY A 622 26.60 -11.62 -15.24
C GLY A 622 26.65 -13.12 -14.97
N ALA A 623 25.80 -13.64 -14.09
CA ALA A 623 25.68 -15.09 -13.88
C ALA A 623 25.10 -15.81 -15.10
N SER A 624 24.14 -15.19 -15.80
CA SER A 624 23.54 -15.71 -17.03
C SER A 624 24.55 -15.69 -18.18
N ASP A 625 25.18 -14.55 -18.41
CA ASP A 625 26.16 -14.33 -19.48
C ASP A 625 27.43 -15.16 -19.27
N GLY A 626 27.72 -15.55 -18.03
CA GLY A 626 28.79 -16.49 -17.69
C GLY A 626 28.49 -17.97 -17.95
N GLY A 627 27.32 -18.31 -18.49
CA GLY A 627 26.97 -19.68 -18.90
C GLY A 627 25.97 -20.41 -17.98
N LEU A 628 25.47 -19.78 -16.91
CA LEU A 628 24.43 -20.41 -16.07
C LEU A 628 23.02 -20.16 -16.62
N TYR A 629 22.18 -21.18 -16.61
CA TYR A 629 20.77 -21.00 -16.92
C TYR A 629 20.01 -20.43 -15.71
N VAL A 630 19.88 -19.10 -15.67
CA VAL A 630 19.05 -18.39 -14.70
C VAL A 630 17.77 -17.93 -15.38
N PRO A 631 16.59 -18.53 -15.09
CA PRO A 631 15.36 -18.14 -15.77
C PRO A 631 14.91 -16.73 -15.32
N HIS A 632 14.90 -15.78 -16.26
CA HIS A 632 14.55 -14.38 -16.03
C HIS A 632 13.88 -13.73 -17.26
N ASN A 633 13.44 -12.48 -17.11
CA ASN A 633 12.93 -11.65 -18.20
C ASN A 633 13.63 -10.28 -18.21
N GLU A 634 13.54 -9.56 -19.33
CA GLU A 634 14.22 -8.28 -19.56
C GLU A 634 13.62 -7.08 -18.80
N LYS A 635 12.38 -7.22 -18.30
CA LYS A 635 11.56 -6.13 -17.73
C LYS A 635 12.16 -5.36 -16.55
N ARG A 636 13.21 -5.90 -15.94
CA ARG A 636 13.84 -5.35 -14.73
C ARG A 636 15.27 -4.85 -14.97
N PHE A 637 15.77 -4.95 -16.19
CA PHE A 637 17.07 -4.38 -16.54
C PHE A 637 17.02 -2.85 -16.67
N PRO A 638 18.14 -2.15 -16.37
CA PRO A 638 18.34 -0.77 -16.84
C PRO A 638 18.07 -0.68 -18.35
N GLY A 639 17.41 0.39 -18.81
CA GLY A 639 17.06 0.57 -20.23
C GLY A 639 15.73 -0.06 -20.66
N TYR A 640 15.02 -0.78 -19.79
CA TYR A 640 13.69 -1.30 -20.12
C TYR A 640 12.63 -0.22 -20.00
N ASP A 641 11.95 0.08 -21.10
CA ASP A 641 10.78 0.96 -21.11
C ASP A 641 9.47 0.16 -20.95
N GLN A 642 8.63 0.60 -20.02
CA GLN A 642 7.37 -0.05 -19.72
C GLN A 642 6.29 0.31 -20.76
N GLU A 643 6.42 1.43 -21.45
CA GLU A 643 5.47 1.91 -22.46
C GLU A 643 5.69 1.20 -23.79
N SER A 644 6.90 1.26 -24.35
CA SER A 644 7.26 0.53 -25.58
C SER A 644 7.35 -0.98 -25.38
N LYS A 645 7.59 -1.44 -24.14
CA LYS A 645 7.91 -2.83 -23.76
C LYS A 645 9.22 -3.35 -24.36
N GLU A 646 10.11 -2.45 -24.77
CA GLU A 646 11.39 -2.79 -25.39
C GLU A 646 12.54 -2.55 -24.39
N LEU A 647 13.59 -3.36 -24.53
CA LEU A 647 14.85 -3.18 -23.81
C LEU A 647 15.82 -2.43 -24.72
N ASP A 648 16.30 -1.28 -24.25
CA ASP A 648 17.47 -0.65 -24.83
C ASP A 648 18.76 -1.36 -24.39
N ALA A 649 19.30 -2.18 -25.29
CA ALA A 649 20.53 -2.94 -25.07
C ALA A 649 21.75 -2.03 -24.89
N GLU A 650 21.77 -0.85 -25.52
CA GLU A 650 22.88 0.10 -25.43
C GLU A 650 22.98 0.68 -24.01
N THR A 651 21.85 1.10 -23.45
CA THR A 651 21.79 1.51 -22.03
C THR A 651 22.21 0.37 -21.11
N LEU A 652 21.78 -0.88 -21.36
CA LEU A 652 22.17 -2.00 -20.51
C LEU A 652 23.68 -2.26 -20.57
N ARG A 653 24.26 -2.23 -21.78
CA ARG A 653 25.71 -2.33 -22.01
C ARG A 653 26.47 -1.25 -21.25
N LYS A 654 26.04 0.00 -21.35
CA LYS A 654 26.62 1.11 -20.60
C LYS A 654 26.60 0.88 -19.08
N TYR A 655 25.56 0.26 -18.54
CA TYR A 655 25.52 -0.11 -17.11
C TYR A 655 26.46 -1.26 -16.76
N ILE A 656 26.66 -2.23 -17.67
CA ILE A 656 27.63 -3.33 -17.48
C ILE A 656 29.05 -2.77 -17.32
N PHE A 657 29.45 -1.84 -18.18
CA PHE A 657 30.82 -1.29 -18.20
C PHE A 657 31.00 -0.01 -17.37
N GLY A 658 29.98 0.39 -16.61
CA GLY A 658 30.13 1.48 -15.64
C GLY A 658 30.02 2.88 -16.23
N GLY A 659 29.49 3.03 -17.44
CA GLY A 659 29.31 4.34 -18.09
C GLY A 659 28.46 5.31 -17.28
N HIS A 660 27.45 4.84 -16.53
CA HIS A 660 26.69 5.69 -15.59
C HIS A 660 27.53 6.25 -14.43
N VAL A 661 28.63 5.58 -14.08
CA VAL A 661 29.60 6.09 -13.08
C VAL A 661 30.54 7.07 -13.75
N ALA A 662 31.01 6.77 -14.97
CA ALA A 662 31.84 7.66 -15.77
C ALA A 662 31.14 9.01 -16.03
N GLU A 663 29.90 9.00 -16.51
CA GLU A 663 29.10 10.22 -16.69
C GLU A 663 28.90 11.00 -15.39
N TYR A 664 28.76 10.29 -14.26
CA TYR A 664 28.63 10.94 -12.97
C TYR A 664 29.97 11.52 -12.47
N MET A 665 31.10 10.98 -12.91
CA MET A 665 32.43 11.54 -12.68
C MET A 665 32.61 12.82 -13.50
N GLU A 666 32.33 12.78 -14.80
CA GLU A 666 32.41 13.93 -15.70
C GLU A 666 31.51 15.09 -15.23
N THR A 667 30.23 14.81 -14.98
CA THR A 667 29.27 15.84 -14.53
C THR A 667 29.69 16.48 -13.20
N LEU A 668 30.22 15.71 -12.24
CA LEU A 668 30.72 16.30 -10.99
C LEU A 668 32.03 17.07 -11.19
N GLN A 669 32.89 16.64 -12.11
CA GLN A 669 34.13 17.35 -12.42
C GLN A 669 33.85 18.72 -13.03
N ASP A 670 32.82 18.82 -13.88
CA ASP A 670 32.39 20.07 -14.52
C ASP A 670 31.56 20.97 -13.61
N ASP A 671 30.61 20.40 -12.84
CA ASP A 671 29.66 21.18 -12.03
C ASP A 671 30.17 21.53 -10.62
N ASP A 672 30.83 20.59 -9.92
CA ASP A 672 31.20 20.71 -8.50
C ASP A 672 32.44 19.85 -8.14
N GLU A 673 33.61 20.44 -8.38
CA GLU A 673 34.90 19.79 -8.15
C GLU A 673 35.12 19.40 -6.66
N GLU A 674 34.53 20.11 -5.71
CA GLU A 674 34.64 19.75 -4.28
C GLU A 674 33.91 18.44 -3.98
N ARG A 675 32.71 18.26 -4.54
CA ARG A 675 31.96 17.00 -4.40
C ARG A 675 32.61 15.86 -5.18
N TYR A 676 33.20 16.14 -6.34
CA TYR A 676 34.01 15.18 -7.07
C TYR A 676 35.15 14.62 -6.21
N LYS A 677 35.97 15.52 -5.63
CA LYS A 677 37.09 15.15 -4.74
C LYS A 677 36.65 14.36 -3.52
N GLN A 678 35.49 14.67 -2.92
CA GLN A 678 34.97 13.93 -1.77
C GLN A 678 34.47 12.53 -2.11
N GLN A 679 33.69 12.40 -3.19
CA GLN A 679 33.00 11.17 -3.56
C GLN A 679 33.94 10.17 -4.24
N PHE A 680 34.84 10.67 -5.09
CA PHE A 680 35.74 9.88 -5.92
C PHE A 680 37.20 9.93 -5.46
N ALA A 681 37.46 10.30 -4.19
CA ALA A 681 38.81 10.41 -3.61
C ALA A 681 39.74 9.23 -3.93
N ARG A 682 39.22 7.99 -3.90
CA ARG A 682 40.00 6.79 -4.22
C ARG A 682 40.30 6.62 -5.71
N TYR A 683 39.37 7.02 -6.57
CA TYR A 683 39.61 7.01 -8.01
C TYR A 683 40.70 8.02 -8.38
N ILE A 684 40.73 9.18 -7.70
CA ILE A 684 41.78 10.18 -7.86
C ILE A 684 43.12 9.67 -7.30
N GLU A 685 43.12 8.99 -6.15
CA GLU A 685 44.32 8.39 -5.55
C GLU A 685 44.95 7.31 -6.46
N ASP A 686 44.11 6.55 -7.16
CA ASP A 686 44.53 5.48 -8.07
C ASP A 686 44.71 5.97 -9.53
N GLU A 687 44.64 7.28 -9.78
CA GLU A 687 44.79 7.92 -11.11
C GLU A 687 43.83 7.38 -12.20
N ILE A 688 42.58 7.07 -11.81
CA ILE A 688 41.54 6.55 -12.71
C ILE A 688 40.59 7.68 -13.15
N GLU A 689 40.58 7.96 -14.44
CA GLU A 689 39.66 8.91 -15.09
C GLU A 689 38.38 8.23 -15.62
N ALA A 690 37.38 9.04 -16.01
CA ALA A 690 36.07 8.55 -16.47
C ALA A 690 36.18 7.65 -17.70
N ASP A 691 37.00 8.02 -18.68
CA ASP A 691 37.18 7.30 -19.94
C ASP A 691 37.81 5.91 -19.76
N GLY A 692 38.64 5.72 -18.71
CA GLY A 692 39.34 4.46 -18.44
C GLY A 692 38.46 3.38 -17.77
N LEU A 693 37.26 3.72 -17.30
CA LEU A 693 36.40 2.79 -16.56
C LEU A 693 35.95 1.59 -17.39
N GLU A 694 35.60 1.80 -18.67
CA GLU A 694 35.12 0.72 -19.53
C GLU A 694 36.22 -0.33 -19.78
N GLU A 695 37.45 0.12 -20.01
CA GLU A 695 38.61 -0.74 -20.24
C GLU A 695 38.90 -1.61 -19.00
N ILE A 696 38.86 -1.04 -17.80
CA ILE A 696 39.06 -1.77 -16.53
C ILE A 696 38.06 -2.93 -16.40
N TYR A 697 36.77 -2.68 -16.69
CA TYR A 697 35.76 -3.74 -16.62
C TYR A 697 35.91 -4.76 -17.74
N ALA A 698 36.28 -4.35 -18.95
CA ALA A 698 36.52 -5.25 -20.07
C ALA A 698 37.70 -6.21 -19.81
N GLU A 699 38.81 -5.70 -19.28
CA GLU A 699 39.96 -6.50 -18.87
C GLU A 699 39.62 -7.45 -17.72
N ALA A 700 38.87 -6.95 -16.73
CA ALA A 700 38.43 -7.78 -15.62
C ALA A 700 37.53 -8.94 -16.08
N HIS A 701 36.63 -8.71 -17.03
CA HIS A 701 35.79 -9.77 -17.59
C HIS A 701 36.62 -10.84 -18.30
N LYS A 702 37.65 -10.45 -19.05
CA LYS A 702 38.61 -11.38 -19.69
C LYS A 702 39.39 -12.17 -18.64
N ALA A 703 39.98 -11.49 -17.67
CA ALA A 703 40.75 -12.12 -16.59
C ALA A 703 39.91 -13.11 -15.74
N ILE A 704 38.63 -12.78 -15.50
CA ILE A 704 37.69 -13.68 -14.80
C ILE A 704 37.42 -14.96 -15.60
N ARG A 705 37.33 -14.86 -16.93
CA ARG A 705 37.10 -16.03 -17.80
C ARG A 705 38.34 -16.91 -17.91
N GLU A 706 39.52 -16.32 -17.99
CA GLU A 706 40.81 -17.04 -18.05
C GLU A 706 41.06 -17.85 -16.77
N ASP A 707 41.04 -17.19 -15.60
CA ASP A 707 41.23 -17.87 -14.32
C ASP A 707 40.24 -17.42 -13.23
N PRO A 708 39.09 -18.10 -13.08
CA PRO A 708 38.12 -17.78 -12.04
C PRO A 708 38.61 -18.13 -10.61
N PHE A 709 39.77 -18.78 -10.43
CA PHE A 709 40.31 -19.18 -9.12
C PHE A 709 41.59 -18.42 -8.70
N LYS A 710 41.86 -17.26 -9.30
CA LYS A 710 43.00 -16.41 -8.98
C LYS A 710 43.13 -16.14 -7.46
N LYS A 711 44.31 -16.40 -6.90
CA LYS A 711 44.62 -16.26 -5.46
C LYS A 711 45.00 -14.82 -5.11
N ASP A 712 44.85 -14.43 -3.83
CA ASP A 712 45.43 -13.19 -3.31
C ASP A 712 46.96 -13.33 -3.30
N GLU A 713 47.69 -12.35 -3.84
CA GLU A 713 49.16 -12.43 -3.94
C GLU A 713 49.87 -12.24 -2.58
N ASP A 714 49.31 -11.50 -1.62
CA ASP A 714 50.03 -11.17 -0.37
C ASP A 714 49.15 -11.13 0.88
N ALA A 715 48.70 -12.29 1.36
CA ALA A 715 48.04 -12.32 2.66
C ALA A 715 48.58 -13.44 3.54
N ASP A 716 49.52 -13.09 4.42
CA ASP A 716 49.88 -13.85 5.62
C ASP A 716 48.65 -13.93 6.56
N LYS A 717 47.67 -14.75 6.17
CA LYS A 717 46.43 -14.93 6.91
C LYS A 717 46.73 -15.76 8.15
N LYS A 718 46.78 -15.09 9.31
CA LYS A 718 46.88 -15.73 10.62
C LYS A 718 45.84 -16.87 10.74
N GLY A 719 46.27 -18.01 11.24
CA GLY A 719 45.45 -19.22 11.28
C GLY A 719 44.20 -19.11 12.16
N LYS A 720 43.24 -20.02 11.95
CA LYS A 720 41.98 -20.09 12.72
C LYS A 720 42.21 -20.21 14.24
N ALA A 721 43.29 -20.85 14.66
CA ALA A 721 43.66 -20.99 16.07
C ALA A 721 43.98 -19.64 16.72
N TYR A 722 44.74 -18.79 16.02
CA TYR A 722 45.08 -17.44 16.47
C TYR A 722 43.82 -16.60 16.69
N TRP A 723 42.95 -16.50 15.67
CA TRP A 723 41.73 -15.69 15.77
C TRP A 723 40.74 -16.23 16.82
N LYS A 724 40.71 -17.55 17.04
CA LYS A 724 39.90 -18.15 18.12
C LYS A 724 40.44 -17.76 19.49
N ALA A 725 41.76 -17.69 19.68
CA ALA A 725 42.36 -17.24 20.92
C ALA A 725 42.09 -15.75 21.16
N GLU A 726 42.27 -14.92 20.13
CA GLU A 726 42.03 -13.47 20.24
C GLU A 726 40.57 -13.14 20.54
N GLY A 727 39.63 -13.75 19.82
CA GLY A 727 38.19 -13.52 20.04
C GLY A 727 37.69 -13.98 21.41
N LYS A 728 38.34 -14.95 22.05
CA LYS A 728 37.97 -15.38 23.41
C LYS A 728 38.28 -14.32 24.46
N LYS A 729 39.30 -13.48 24.27
CA LYS A 729 39.68 -12.43 25.22
C LYS A 729 38.56 -11.41 25.44
N HIS A 730 37.79 -11.10 24.39
CA HIS A 730 36.70 -10.11 24.44
C HIS A 730 35.33 -10.72 24.76
N LYS A 731 35.22 -12.04 24.85
CA LYS A 731 33.94 -12.72 25.10
C LYS A 731 33.68 -12.79 26.60
N VAL A 732 32.69 -12.06 27.06
CA VAL A 732 32.21 -12.14 28.46
C VAL A 732 31.64 -13.55 28.72
N ILE A 733 32.21 -14.23 29.72
CA ILE A 733 31.75 -15.52 30.20
C ILE A 733 30.57 -15.29 31.15
N LYS A 734 29.58 -16.19 31.14
CA LYS A 734 28.46 -16.12 32.10
C LYS A 734 29.00 -16.41 33.50
N LEU A 735 28.61 -15.57 34.46
CA LEU A 735 28.90 -15.79 35.88
C LEU A 735 28.36 -17.14 36.35
N THR A 736 29.14 -17.80 37.21
CA THR A 736 28.70 -19.00 37.92
C THR A 736 27.58 -18.66 38.91
N LYS A 737 26.94 -19.69 39.48
CA LYS A 737 25.91 -19.47 40.50
C LYS A 737 26.53 -18.88 41.77
N GLU A 738 27.64 -19.44 42.22
CA GLU A 738 28.38 -19.01 43.43
C GLU A 738 28.79 -17.54 43.34
N GLU A 739 29.35 -17.11 42.22
CA GLU A 739 29.73 -15.70 41.98
C GLU A 739 28.51 -14.75 42.02
N LYS A 740 27.34 -15.19 41.52
CA LYS A 740 26.11 -14.40 41.58
C LYS A 740 25.60 -14.28 43.01
N ASP A 741 25.61 -15.39 43.76
CA ASP A 741 25.15 -15.43 45.14
C ASP A 741 26.05 -14.56 46.03
N GLN A 742 27.36 -14.60 45.80
CA GLN A 742 28.32 -13.72 46.48
C GLN A 742 28.06 -12.24 46.16
N ARG A 743 27.86 -11.88 44.89
CA ARG A 743 27.50 -10.49 44.51
C ARG A 743 26.18 -10.01 45.13
N ILE A 744 25.21 -10.91 45.32
CA ILE A 744 23.96 -10.58 45.98
C ILE A 744 24.23 -10.27 47.46
N LYS A 745 25.01 -11.10 48.16
CA LYS A 745 25.41 -10.87 49.56
C LYS A 745 26.13 -9.54 49.73
N GLU A 746 27.18 -9.30 48.94
CA GLU A 746 27.94 -8.03 48.95
C GLU A 746 27.04 -6.82 48.69
N LYS A 747 26.08 -6.95 47.76
CA LYS A 747 25.13 -5.87 47.45
C LYS A 747 24.14 -5.60 48.58
N ILE A 748 23.66 -6.65 49.25
CA ILE A 748 22.77 -6.53 50.41
C ILE A 748 23.52 -5.88 51.56
N GLU A 749 24.72 -6.36 51.88
CA GLU A 749 25.58 -5.79 52.94
C GLU A 749 25.85 -4.30 52.69
N ARG A 750 26.23 -3.93 51.47
CA ARG A 750 26.47 -2.53 51.08
C ARG A 750 25.24 -1.62 51.14
N LEU A 751 24.04 -2.16 50.90
CA LEU A 751 22.80 -1.37 50.97
C LEU A 751 22.22 -1.31 52.40
N ALA A 752 22.65 -2.24 53.26
CA ALA A 752 22.22 -2.33 54.65
C ALA A 752 23.16 -1.58 55.62
N SER A 753 24.44 -1.41 55.27
CA SER A 753 25.37 -0.48 55.92
C SER A 753 25.20 0.95 55.40
#